data_AF-F4Q9L3-F1
#
_entry.id   AF-F4Q9L3-F1
#
_cell.length_a   1.000
_cell.length_b   1.000
_cell.length_c   1.000
_cell.angle_alpha   90.00
_cell.angle_beta   90.00
_cell.angle_gamma   90.00
#
_symmetry.space_group_name_H-M   'P 1'
#
loop_
_entity.id
_entity.type
_entity.pdbx_description
1 polymer ?
#
loop_
_entity_poly.entity_id
_entity_poly.type
_entity_poly.pdbx_seq_one_letter_code
_entity_poly.pdbx_strand_id
1 'polypeptide(L)'
;MHDVWTVLLKSISDKPKSFLQSFAHVIISNSCLCTLIMLAMVPLISSELHSHLDYVLNSKFCNDLYLDLGESVAAVVEMGGIDTDRLIERLVTYAKQFTGKCHFRLESVHKYTQHDYQGRDQFISAVKRILDKIDLNYYGQPIFRFERKNIWILDPALLEKISTVGFRYYYYFLFSAAMSTDIKLYKKVLDMCTPRTYDLIKILCLVVRAGHYQFARQFINTSSINTNLMTPKYLKKSMNILFKLYFDLINKDLQQSQVEVIEGSDNDTIKSGDDHSHQSIANVILDLLPSQYQSHILYYATDLTDNQLMALWSGPLYLGTNLKNWLYEPSKHLKLLKYDQKFFNHLERLYRFYQNHSNIYKVVEGPPPLQLDANDPPPLTIEYIEIWSQCLDSYYYNNNDTNAFVSRYTQQEYNKFIKLATSVAFVPNKLIMEDVNNDREDKKSQRLGMSNQLFSRILNQTYLRSLIFNHVSSIHKQLGIKTTRITSTFIPLQYIQYGLNDLFFKHIDLLWSLMFASSNGVYRNDHADKLYNLMTSAIHYNNHQVLEYLLNRIKNEIGPFQSTTITIKFDRVSESKKIRCLSLRIFKLLSDDNILIESDILIHRMAKTAIIVIGDVDVIRNWFNRYNLSNLKNLFTMYPSKVNGIPKLKDLFNKKTDTELIELYNVVSTVNKKMNKRSRMEMIMQALVQDRIKVIEHIINDGKDKKWKRALAPLFFSNSPSSSKKYERMKAIIFYDHKFNFKYDYDDDQERLLEKIADGTDIEYLRYISSPQVSTPADFKSVPKEGISQLDFHTVYLVHRVFCTRHYIDLLSAHVRGNFIITSNIIQSTLLQAPKGKEYAELDYVLNSKFGEKCHINIAESVGFIIDKYRGDNDMLERLIEHARKFPWHCRFPFGSIDKYTIEDYPQRNQFISIIEKVLAQVPFTQSQFKETTRQEEPILYVRKKNIKRILIPSLLKKISNGSNFCLEVLDNTNMYIYRQMFRIIYGAKIKVDSVNTYDRVTILCLLVGGGYHRQAQEFIVEYLDLVTIDDDNNDQVQQIYGILYQISLHLIKKKQSQQQVKETIMEEDDISYAMEIEHIDQQVDYQELADQILDLMPLEYQPDILFYAKDLTDEQFIPLWERFYLDSNLEDWLDHSSHPMFFQYDQTFFNHLERLYRLYQQEYGIDEKMDAPPLVFKYFKIWNQCLDNYYYNFDDDDNNTNTIVNRYTKKEYDDFMDWVTPLGFIPSKLISK
;
A
#
# COMPACT_ATOMS: atom_id res chain seq x y z
N MET A 1 30.16 -3.75 41.01
CA MET A 1 29.25 -2.77 40.35
C MET A 1 29.56 -1.36 40.84
N HIS A 2 29.51 -1.11 42.15
CA HIS A 2 29.87 0.18 42.75
C HIS A 2 31.28 0.65 42.34
N ASP A 3 32.31 -0.20 42.43
CA ASP A 3 33.71 0.21 42.13
C ASP A 3 33.97 0.49 40.63
N VAL A 4 33.29 -0.22 39.74
CA VAL A 4 33.34 0.03 38.29
C VAL A 4 32.69 1.38 37.98
N TRP A 5 31.57 1.69 38.66
CA TRP A 5 30.90 2.98 38.58
C TRP A 5 31.74 4.12 39.15
N THR A 6 32.46 3.90 40.26
CA THR A 6 33.34 4.91 40.87
C THR A 6 34.54 5.25 39.96
N VAL A 7 35.11 4.24 39.27
CA VAL A 7 36.20 4.45 38.30
C VAL A 7 35.71 5.14 37.01
N LEU A 8 34.49 4.83 36.57
CA LEU A 8 33.88 5.53 35.43
C LEU A 8 33.58 7.00 35.78
N LEU A 9 32.99 7.25 36.95
CA LEU A 9 32.65 8.59 37.44
C LEU A 9 33.89 9.47 37.62
N LYS A 10 35.00 8.90 38.12
CA LYS A 10 36.27 9.62 38.24
C LYS A 10 36.86 9.99 36.87
N SER A 11 36.76 9.10 35.88
CA SER A 11 37.21 9.40 34.50
C SER A 11 36.32 10.42 33.78
N ILE A 12 35.03 10.50 34.12
CA ILE A 12 34.06 11.48 33.57
C ILE A 12 34.31 12.87 34.18
N SER A 13 34.60 12.94 35.48
CA SER A 13 34.96 14.17 36.20
C SER A 13 36.23 14.83 35.65
N ASP A 14 37.25 14.02 35.34
CA ASP A 14 38.58 14.56 35.05
C ASP A 14 38.75 15.10 33.61
N LYS A 15 37.99 14.59 32.62
CA LYS A 15 38.10 15.00 31.20
C LYS A 15 36.77 14.91 30.43
N PRO A 16 35.73 15.69 30.78
CA PRO A 16 34.40 15.58 30.20
C PRO A 16 34.38 15.82 28.68
N LYS A 17 35.20 16.75 28.17
CA LYS A 17 35.28 17.10 26.73
C LYS A 17 35.84 15.98 25.84
N SER A 18 36.90 15.27 26.25
CA SER A 18 37.51 14.22 25.42
C SER A 18 36.73 12.91 25.49
N PHE A 19 36.08 12.64 26.62
CA PHE A 19 35.20 11.49 26.78
C PHE A 19 33.96 11.63 25.89
N LEU A 20 33.26 12.78 25.93
CA LEU A 20 32.12 13.05 25.05
C LEU A 20 32.47 12.95 23.55
N GLN A 21 33.65 13.43 23.13
CA GLN A 21 34.11 13.31 21.74
C GLN A 21 34.42 11.86 21.33
N SER A 22 34.98 11.04 22.21
CA SER A 22 35.33 9.64 21.93
C SER A 22 34.10 8.72 21.99
N PHE A 23 33.16 9.02 22.90
CA PHE A 23 31.94 8.26 23.12
C PHE A 23 30.88 8.53 22.03
N ALA A 24 30.79 9.77 21.53
CA ALA A 24 29.95 10.14 20.39
C ALA A 24 30.32 9.41 19.09
N HIS A 25 31.58 8.96 18.95
CA HIS A 25 32.05 8.22 17.78
C HIS A 25 31.64 6.74 17.76
N VAL A 26 31.23 6.16 18.89
CA VAL A 26 30.95 4.72 19.04
C VAL A 26 29.46 4.39 18.83
N ILE A 27 28.55 5.36 18.96
CA ILE A 27 27.09 5.16 18.93
C ILE A 27 26.48 5.80 17.67
N ILE A 28 26.74 5.23 16.48
CA ILE A 28 26.16 5.73 15.22
C ILE A 28 24.89 4.95 14.80
N SER A 29 24.44 3.93 15.54
CA SER A 29 23.34 3.06 15.08
C SER A 29 22.05 3.07 15.92
N ASN A 30 21.94 3.85 17.01
CA ASN A 30 20.74 3.80 17.85
C ASN A 30 20.39 5.15 18.52
N SER A 31 19.44 5.89 17.94
CA SER A 31 19.03 7.23 18.39
C SER A 31 18.45 7.26 19.81
N CYS A 32 17.78 6.18 20.25
CA CYS A 32 17.18 6.11 21.60
C CYS A 32 18.23 5.97 22.72
N LEU A 33 19.36 5.32 22.44
CA LEU A 33 20.41 5.11 23.45
C LEU A 33 21.15 6.42 23.75
N CYS A 34 21.30 7.31 22.77
CA CYS A 34 21.94 8.61 22.95
C CYS A 34 21.10 9.55 23.85
N THR A 35 19.78 9.62 23.63
CA THR A 35 18.89 10.47 24.45
C THR A 35 18.86 10.00 25.90
N LEU A 36 18.73 8.69 26.14
CA LEU A 36 18.74 8.09 27.49
C LEU A 36 20.09 8.22 28.21
N ILE A 37 21.22 8.01 27.51
CA ILE A 37 22.55 8.18 28.13
C ILE A 37 22.81 9.65 28.46
N MET A 38 22.45 10.59 27.57
CA MET A 38 22.67 12.01 27.85
C MET A 38 21.78 12.52 28.97
N LEU A 39 20.52 12.08 29.05
CA LEU A 39 19.61 12.48 30.12
C LEU A 39 19.90 11.75 31.45
N ALA A 40 20.46 10.54 31.45
CA ALA A 40 20.87 9.84 32.67
C ALA A 40 22.19 10.39 33.30
N MET A 41 23.06 11.03 32.52
CA MET A 41 24.29 11.65 33.04
C MET A 41 24.06 13.02 33.70
N VAL A 42 22.87 13.59 33.48
CA VAL A 42 22.55 14.99 33.73
C VAL A 42 22.07 15.30 35.17
N PRO A 43 21.40 14.39 35.91
CA PRO A 43 21.10 14.58 37.34
C PRO A 43 22.33 14.66 38.26
N LEU A 44 23.52 14.29 37.78
CA LEU A 44 24.77 14.31 38.55
C LEU A 44 25.43 15.71 38.59
N ILE A 45 24.87 16.73 37.92
CA ILE A 45 25.41 18.10 37.83
C ILE A 45 24.31 19.11 38.17
N SER A 46 24.00 19.28 39.46
CA SER A 46 22.73 19.87 39.92
C SER A 46 22.61 21.40 39.85
N SER A 47 23.57 22.15 39.30
CA SER A 47 23.46 23.62 39.17
C SER A 47 23.53 24.15 37.73
N GLU A 48 23.86 23.29 36.75
CA GLU A 48 24.14 23.73 35.36
C GLU A 48 23.36 22.94 34.31
N LEU A 49 22.33 22.20 34.72
CA LEU A 49 21.46 21.35 33.90
C LEU A 49 21.04 22.01 32.57
N HIS A 50 20.57 23.25 32.62
CA HIS A 50 20.12 23.98 31.44
C HIS A 50 21.25 24.31 30.46
N SER A 51 22.40 24.76 30.96
CA SER A 51 23.54 25.12 30.12
C SER A 51 24.11 23.91 29.38
N HIS A 52 24.07 22.74 30.00
CA HIS A 52 24.48 21.49 29.38
C HIS A 52 23.50 21.03 28.31
N LEU A 53 22.18 21.09 28.58
CA LEU A 53 21.19 20.77 27.56
C LEU A 53 21.29 21.74 26.38
N ASP A 54 21.44 23.05 26.63
CA ASP A 54 21.65 24.05 25.57
C ASP A 54 22.92 23.77 24.78
N TYR A 55 24.02 23.44 25.45
CA TYR A 55 25.27 23.08 24.77
C TYR A 55 25.10 21.85 23.88
N VAL A 56 24.40 20.82 24.38
CA VAL A 56 24.13 19.58 23.63
C VAL A 56 23.22 19.86 22.45
N LEU A 57 22.07 20.49 22.65
CA LEU A 57 21.10 20.81 21.61
C LEU A 57 21.72 21.71 20.53
N ASN A 58 22.54 22.69 20.90
CA ASN A 58 23.24 23.55 19.95
C ASN A 58 24.52 22.92 19.36
N SER A 59 24.91 21.72 19.79
CA SER A 59 26.11 21.06 19.30
C SER A 59 25.94 20.61 17.84
N LYS A 60 27.04 20.61 17.09
CA LYS A 60 27.07 20.05 15.73
C LYS A 60 26.60 18.58 15.69
N PHE A 61 26.81 17.84 16.77
CA PHE A 61 26.36 16.45 16.90
C PHE A 61 24.83 16.34 16.91
N CYS A 62 24.14 17.10 17.77
CA CYS A 62 22.66 17.11 17.79
C CYS A 62 22.10 17.64 16.48
N ASN A 63 22.75 18.66 15.89
CA ASN A 63 22.39 19.15 14.58
C ASN A 63 22.45 18.06 13.50
N ASP A 64 23.23 16.98 13.62
CA ASP A 64 23.26 15.91 12.61
C ASP A 64 22.36 14.70 12.96
N LEU A 65 21.73 14.71 14.13
CA LEU A 65 20.88 13.62 14.61
C LEU A 65 19.40 13.81 14.30
N TYR A 66 18.73 12.70 13.99
CA TYR A 66 17.27 12.62 14.01
C TYR A 66 16.79 12.37 15.44
N LEU A 67 16.19 13.38 16.04
CA LEU A 67 15.70 13.33 17.41
C LEU A 67 14.28 12.76 17.46
N ASP A 68 14.06 11.74 18.30
CA ASP A 68 12.71 11.31 18.66
C ASP A 68 12.19 12.20 19.80
N LEU A 69 11.32 13.15 19.47
CA LEU A 69 10.77 14.10 20.43
C LEU A 69 9.89 13.40 21.47
N GLY A 70 9.24 12.28 21.14
CA GLY A 70 8.43 11.53 22.09
C GLY A 70 9.29 10.95 23.22
N GLU A 71 10.37 10.27 22.88
CA GLU A 71 11.31 9.76 23.91
C GLU A 71 11.99 10.90 24.69
N SER A 72 12.31 12.01 24.02
CA SER A 72 12.97 13.15 24.66
C SER A 72 12.06 13.86 25.68
N VAL A 73 10.79 14.08 25.34
CA VAL A 73 9.80 14.69 26.23
C VAL A 73 9.51 13.77 27.42
N ALA A 74 9.32 12.46 27.18
CA ALA A 74 9.08 11.52 28.25
C ALA A 74 10.22 11.49 29.25
N ALA A 75 11.46 11.44 28.77
CA ALA A 75 12.63 11.46 29.66
C ALA A 75 12.74 12.78 30.47
N VAL A 76 12.34 13.93 29.92
CA VAL A 76 12.27 15.19 30.68
C VAL A 76 11.15 15.13 31.74
N VAL A 77 9.99 14.56 31.40
CA VAL A 77 8.87 14.37 32.34
C VAL A 77 9.25 13.42 33.47
N GLU A 78 9.95 12.32 33.17
CA GLU A 78 10.41 11.33 34.16
C GLU A 78 11.45 11.89 35.13
N MET A 79 12.24 12.90 34.73
CA MET A 79 13.15 13.58 35.66
C MET A 79 12.40 14.29 36.79
N GLY A 80 11.19 14.80 36.50
CA GLY A 80 10.42 15.60 37.42
C GLY A 80 11.15 16.86 37.92
N GLY A 81 10.57 17.52 38.92
CA GLY A 81 11.16 18.69 39.58
C GLY A 81 10.78 20.04 38.94
N ILE A 82 11.19 21.12 39.61
CA ILE A 82 10.81 22.52 39.30
C ILE A 82 11.25 22.93 37.88
N ASP A 83 12.29 22.30 37.33
CA ASP A 83 12.89 22.65 36.04
C ASP A 83 12.25 21.97 34.82
N THR A 84 11.29 21.06 35.02
CA THR A 84 10.66 20.28 33.95
C THR A 84 10.10 21.16 32.83
N ASP A 85 9.33 22.19 33.20
CA ASP A 85 8.74 23.13 32.24
C ASP A 85 9.78 23.90 31.44
N ARG A 86 10.89 24.27 32.08
CA ARG A 86 11.98 25.00 31.43
C ARG A 86 12.76 24.12 30.45
N LEU A 87 12.95 22.85 30.77
CA LEU A 87 13.55 21.87 29.84
C LEU A 87 12.63 21.58 28.66
N ILE A 88 11.31 21.50 28.88
CA ILE A 88 10.32 21.41 27.79
C ILE A 88 10.41 22.63 26.87
N GLU A 89 10.50 23.85 27.41
CA GLU A 89 10.66 25.06 26.59
C GLU A 89 11.94 25.04 25.72
N ARG A 90 13.03 24.43 26.22
CA ARG A 90 14.25 24.24 25.42
C ARG A 90 14.01 23.24 24.28
N LEU A 91 13.32 22.14 24.53
CA LEU A 91 12.93 21.18 23.47
C LEU A 91 11.99 21.82 22.44
N VAL A 92 11.04 22.66 22.87
CA VAL A 92 10.15 23.45 21.99
C VAL A 92 10.97 24.38 21.09
N THR A 93 11.90 25.13 21.69
CA THR A 93 12.79 26.05 20.96
C THR A 93 13.63 25.30 19.92
N TYR A 94 14.22 24.17 20.32
CA TYR A 94 15.01 23.33 19.42
C TYR A 94 14.18 22.74 18.28
N ALA A 95 12.98 22.21 18.58
CA ALA A 95 12.11 21.63 17.57
C ALA A 95 11.63 22.69 16.56
N LYS A 96 11.38 23.93 17.01
CA LYS A 96 11.08 25.07 16.13
C LYS A 96 12.25 25.43 15.23
N GLN A 97 13.48 25.40 15.73
CA GLN A 97 14.69 25.72 14.95
C GLN A 97 15.06 24.61 13.96
N PHE A 98 14.79 23.34 14.29
CA PHE A 98 15.23 22.17 13.51
C PHE A 98 14.07 21.21 13.16
N THR A 99 12.97 21.73 12.65
CA THR A 99 11.74 20.98 12.33
C THR A 99 11.98 19.75 11.44
N GLY A 100 12.93 19.81 10.49
CA GLY A 100 13.28 18.70 9.60
C GLY A 100 14.06 17.55 10.24
N LYS A 101 14.57 17.72 11.46
CA LYS A 101 15.40 16.74 12.18
C LYS A 101 14.69 16.17 13.41
N CYS A 102 13.60 16.79 13.82
CA CYS A 102 12.80 16.35 14.95
C CYS A 102 11.60 15.53 14.44
N HIS A 103 11.38 14.37 15.03
CA HIS A 103 10.25 13.51 14.70
C HIS A 103 9.56 13.01 15.96
N PHE A 104 8.24 12.92 15.92
CA PHE A 104 7.48 12.12 16.87
C PHE A 104 7.31 10.72 16.27
N ARG A 105 8.03 9.73 16.81
CA ARG A 105 7.65 8.35 16.50
C ARG A 105 6.36 8.06 17.25
N LEU A 106 5.35 7.63 16.51
CA LEU A 106 4.05 7.32 17.12
C LEU A 106 4.13 6.14 18.11
N GLU A 107 5.14 5.28 18.03
CA GLU A 107 5.39 4.24 19.04
C GLU A 107 5.69 4.86 20.40
N SER A 108 6.57 5.86 20.40
CA SER A 108 6.97 6.62 21.58
C SER A 108 5.79 7.44 22.11
N VAL A 109 5.09 8.17 21.24
CA VAL A 109 3.87 8.90 21.63
C VAL A 109 2.83 7.97 22.23
N HIS A 110 2.54 6.84 21.57
CA HIS A 110 1.58 5.86 22.09
C HIS A 110 2.02 5.33 23.46
N LYS A 111 3.27 4.86 23.59
CA LYS A 111 3.85 4.36 24.84
C LYS A 111 3.62 5.31 26.02
N TYR A 112 3.89 6.61 25.84
CA TYR A 112 3.80 7.60 26.91
C TYR A 112 2.42 8.28 27.02
N THR A 113 1.45 7.87 26.21
CA THR A 113 0.03 8.27 26.34
C THR A 113 -0.85 7.19 26.95
N GLN A 114 -0.29 6.02 27.28
CA GLN A 114 -1.02 4.95 27.97
C GLN A 114 -1.29 5.31 29.43
N HIS A 115 -2.43 4.88 29.96
CA HIS A 115 -2.90 5.23 31.31
C HIS A 115 -1.97 4.75 32.44
N ASP A 116 -1.12 3.77 32.18
CA ASP A 116 -0.15 3.22 33.13
C ASP A 116 1.14 4.04 33.24
N TYR A 117 1.36 5.01 32.34
CA TYR A 117 2.49 5.92 32.43
C TYR A 117 2.20 7.08 33.40
N GLN A 118 2.91 7.13 34.53
CA GLN A 118 2.68 8.10 35.61
C GLN A 118 2.80 9.57 35.17
N GLY A 119 3.59 9.86 34.12
CA GLY A 119 3.79 11.20 33.57
C GLY A 119 2.86 11.55 32.39
N ARG A 120 1.82 10.76 32.13
CA ARG A 120 0.97 10.86 30.91
C ARG A 120 0.46 12.27 30.63
N ASP A 121 -0.16 12.93 31.59
CA ASP A 121 -0.82 14.22 31.34
C ASP A 121 0.22 15.33 31.11
N GLN A 122 1.34 15.29 31.82
CA GLN A 122 2.49 16.19 31.60
C GLN A 122 3.12 15.96 30.23
N PHE A 123 3.27 14.69 29.82
CA PHE A 123 3.75 14.31 28.50
C PHE A 123 2.83 14.83 27.39
N ILE A 124 1.52 14.61 27.50
CA ILE A 124 0.51 15.10 26.55
C ILE A 124 0.57 16.63 26.45
N SER A 125 0.61 17.32 27.59
CA SER A 125 0.72 18.78 27.65
C SER A 125 1.99 19.30 26.96
N ALA A 126 3.14 18.66 27.22
CA ALA A 126 4.41 19.02 26.63
C ALA A 126 4.46 18.78 25.11
N VAL A 127 3.96 17.63 24.64
CA VAL A 127 3.85 17.34 23.20
C VAL A 127 2.91 18.34 22.52
N LYS A 128 1.78 18.67 23.15
CA LYS A 128 0.83 19.68 22.64
C LYS A 128 1.51 21.05 22.50
N ARG A 129 2.25 21.51 23.51
CA ARG A 129 3.03 22.77 23.46
C ARG A 129 4.04 22.78 22.33
N ILE A 130 4.73 21.67 22.09
CA ILE A 130 5.66 21.53 20.97
C ILE A 130 4.91 21.65 19.63
N LEU A 131 3.80 20.95 19.47
CA LEU A 131 2.99 21.00 18.25
C LEU A 131 2.39 22.38 17.98
N ASP A 132 2.00 23.12 19.03
CA ASP A 132 1.44 24.48 18.92
C ASP A 132 2.48 25.53 18.49
N LYS A 133 3.78 25.25 18.71
CA LYS A 133 4.88 26.19 18.44
C LYS A 133 5.67 25.87 17.19
N ILE A 134 5.57 24.64 16.69
CA ILE A 134 6.18 24.27 15.42
C ILE A 134 5.29 24.78 14.30
N ASP A 135 5.85 25.60 13.43
CA ASP A 135 5.16 25.99 12.21
C ASP A 135 5.14 24.79 11.25
N LEU A 136 3.95 24.19 11.12
CA LEU A 136 3.71 22.99 10.33
C LEU A 136 3.40 23.31 8.86
N ASN A 137 3.57 24.57 8.46
CA ASN A 137 3.26 25.07 7.13
C ASN A 137 3.83 24.19 5.99
N TYR A 138 2.90 23.37 5.46
CA TYR A 138 2.74 22.67 4.17
C TYR A 138 3.91 21.92 3.47
N TYR A 139 5.18 22.08 3.85
CA TYR A 139 6.30 21.58 3.01
C TYR A 139 7.41 20.77 3.71
N GLY A 140 7.37 20.64 5.04
CA GLY A 140 8.26 19.79 5.84
C GLY A 140 7.87 18.31 5.80
N GLN A 141 8.83 17.40 6.00
CA GLN A 141 8.51 15.97 6.20
C GLN A 141 7.56 15.81 7.40
N PRO A 142 6.64 14.82 7.39
CA PRO A 142 5.75 14.64 8.52
C PRO A 142 6.59 14.43 9.78
N ILE A 143 6.37 15.29 10.78
CA ILE A 143 7.01 15.16 12.10
C ILE A 143 6.66 13.78 12.67
N PHE A 144 5.46 13.27 12.37
CA PHE A 144 5.03 11.93 12.74
C PHE A 144 5.56 10.87 11.77
N ARG A 145 6.38 9.94 12.29
CA ARG A 145 6.83 8.75 11.55
C ARG A 145 5.97 7.54 11.92
N PHE A 146 5.28 7.00 10.92
CA PHE A 146 4.41 5.84 11.05
C PHE A 146 5.18 4.54 10.75
N GLU A 147 5.25 3.64 11.72
CA GLU A 147 5.67 2.26 11.46
C GLU A 147 4.47 1.44 10.97
N ARG A 148 4.60 0.76 9.83
CA ARG A 148 3.51 0.15 9.04
C ARG A 148 2.68 -0.97 9.72
N LYS A 149 2.80 -1.24 11.04
CA LYS A 149 2.34 -2.51 11.61
C LYS A 149 1.42 -2.46 12.83
N ASN A 150 1.32 -1.35 13.55
CA ASN A 150 0.50 -1.30 14.76
C ASN A 150 -0.57 -0.22 14.65
N ILE A 151 -1.80 -0.59 15.04
CA ILE A 151 -2.90 0.34 15.22
C ILE A 151 -2.78 0.84 16.66
N TRP A 152 -2.29 2.06 16.82
CA TRP A 152 -2.18 2.78 18.08
C TRP A 152 -3.36 3.73 18.26
N ILE A 153 -3.91 3.86 19.46
CA ILE A 153 -4.92 4.88 19.75
C ILE A 153 -4.18 6.09 20.31
N LEU A 154 -4.39 7.25 19.69
CA LEU A 154 -3.86 8.53 20.20
C LEU A 154 -4.78 9.13 21.24
N ASP A 155 -4.18 9.84 22.19
CA ASP A 155 -4.91 10.70 23.09
C ASP A 155 -5.71 11.78 22.31
N PRO A 156 -6.98 12.07 22.67
CA PRO A 156 -7.83 13.01 21.94
C PRO A 156 -7.22 14.39 21.77
N ALA A 157 -6.54 14.90 22.80
CA ALA A 157 -5.94 16.23 22.78
C ALA A 157 -4.77 16.33 21.78
N LEU A 158 -4.01 15.24 21.63
CA LEU A 158 -2.95 15.15 20.62
C LEU A 158 -3.54 14.94 19.23
N LEU A 159 -4.55 14.08 19.11
CA LEU A 159 -5.18 13.77 17.84
C LEU A 159 -5.76 15.01 17.16
N GLU A 160 -6.45 15.87 17.92
CA GLU A 160 -6.99 17.13 17.43
C GLU A 160 -5.92 18.05 16.81
N LYS A 161 -4.72 18.06 17.41
CA LYS A 161 -3.60 18.86 16.94
C LYS A 161 -2.83 18.21 15.81
N ILE A 162 -2.80 16.88 15.74
CA ILE A 162 -2.06 16.14 14.73
C ILE A 162 -2.87 16.02 13.44
N SER A 163 -4.20 15.95 13.52
CA SER A 163 -5.05 15.79 12.33
C SER A 163 -4.95 16.99 11.38
N THR A 164 -4.64 18.19 11.89
CA THR A 164 -4.41 19.39 11.09
C THR A 164 -3.10 19.37 10.27
N VAL A 165 -2.23 18.38 10.52
CA VAL A 165 -0.81 18.40 10.09
C VAL A 165 -0.52 17.55 8.85
N GLY A 166 -1.39 16.62 8.45
CA GLY A 166 -1.18 15.92 7.17
C GLY A 166 -2.07 14.71 6.86
N PHE A 167 -2.38 14.56 5.56
CA PHE A 167 -3.46 13.71 5.02
C PHE A 167 -3.09 12.25 4.71
N ARG A 168 -1.84 11.81 4.86
CA ARG A 168 -1.42 10.49 4.33
C ARG A 168 -1.85 9.28 5.15
N TYR A 169 -2.37 9.48 6.36
CA TYR A 169 -2.73 8.42 7.30
C TYR A 169 -4.14 8.59 7.89
N TYR A 170 -5.08 9.12 7.09
CA TYR A 170 -6.45 9.42 7.53
C TYR A 170 -7.15 8.24 8.25
N TYR A 171 -6.95 6.98 7.80
CA TYR A 171 -7.53 5.81 8.45
C TYR A 171 -7.17 5.71 9.93
N TYR A 172 -5.91 6.03 10.27
CA TYR A 172 -5.40 5.95 11.62
C TYR A 172 -5.97 7.06 12.51
N PHE A 173 -6.05 8.28 11.99
CA PHE A 173 -6.61 9.42 12.71
C PHE A 173 -8.11 9.25 12.93
N LEU A 174 -8.85 8.85 11.91
CA LEU A 174 -10.27 8.51 12.02
C LEU A 174 -10.50 7.38 13.01
N PHE A 175 -9.67 6.33 12.96
CA PHE A 175 -9.76 5.22 13.91
C PHE A 175 -9.52 5.71 15.34
N SER A 176 -8.47 6.49 15.57
CA SER A 176 -8.16 7.03 16.91
C SER A 176 -9.27 7.95 17.40
N ALA A 177 -9.84 8.79 16.52
CA ALA A 177 -10.94 9.68 16.87
C ALA A 177 -12.19 8.90 17.22
N ALA A 178 -12.50 7.85 16.44
CA ALA A 178 -13.61 6.97 16.71
C ALA A 178 -13.46 6.22 18.05
N MET A 179 -12.25 5.76 18.36
CA MET A 179 -11.96 5.08 19.63
C MET A 179 -11.97 6.02 20.85
N SER A 180 -11.85 7.34 20.65
CA SER A 180 -12.00 8.31 21.74
C SER A 180 -13.44 8.49 22.20
N THR A 181 -14.42 8.02 21.42
CA THR A 181 -15.86 8.25 21.59
C THR A 181 -16.31 9.71 21.56
N ASP A 182 -15.42 10.66 21.21
CA ASP A 182 -15.76 12.07 21.01
C ASP A 182 -16.25 12.29 19.57
N ILE A 183 -17.57 12.45 19.40
CA ILE A 183 -18.19 12.64 18.08
C ILE A 183 -17.81 13.99 17.44
N LYS A 184 -17.49 15.02 18.23
CA LYS A 184 -17.06 16.32 17.69
C LYS A 184 -15.66 16.21 17.13
N LEU A 185 -14.75 15.56 17.86
CA LEU A 185 -13.41 15.26 17.37
C LEU A 185 -13.45 14.36 16.13
N TYR A 186 -14.30 13.34 16.13
CA TYR A 186 -14.49 12.47 14.97
C TYR A 186 -14.96 13.23 13.74
N LYS A 187 -15.99 14.08 13.85
CA LYS A 187 -16.47 14.94 12.76
C LYS A 187 -15.34 15.83 12.24
N LYS A 188 -14.64 16.52 13.13
CA LYS A 188 -13.50 17.38 12.78
C LYS A 188 -12.41 16.63 12.00
N VAL A 189 -12.08 15.39 12.38
CA VAL A 189 -11.10 14.56 11.66
C VAL A 189 -11.67 14.03 10.34
N LEU A 190 -12.96 13.70 10.31
CA LEU A 190 -13.68 13.27 9.10
C LEU A 190 -13.73 14.38 8.05
N ASP A 191 -14.00 15.62 8.43
CA ASP A 191 -14.04 16.77 7.53
C ASP A 191 -12.66 17.04 6.88
N MET A 192 -11.58 16.60 7.53
CA MET A 192 -10.22 16.68 7.00
C MET A 192 -9.87 15.53 6.04
N CYS A 193 -10.75 14.55 5.80
CA CYS A 193 -10.40 13.41 4.93
C CYS A 193 -11.58 12.81 4.16
N THR A 194 -11.26 12.07 3.09
CA THR A 194 -12.25 11.37 2.27
C THR A 194 -12.05 9.85 2.42
N PRO A 195 -12.45 9.25 3.57
CA PRO A 195 -12.24 7.84 3.79
C PRO A 195 -13.05 6.99 2.83
N ARG A 196 -12.49 5.86 2.42
CA ARG A 196 -13.25 4.86 1.66
C ARG A 196 -14.30 4.25 2.59
N THR A 197 -15.50 3.99 2.07
CA THR A 197 -16.57 3.33 2.82
C THR A 197 -16.12 2.01 3.47
N TYR A 198 -15.20 1.27 2.82
CA TYR A 198 -14.66 0.01 3.38
C TYR A 198 -13.84 0.25 4.66
N ASP A 199 -13.12 1.36 4.73
CA ASP A 199 -12.32 1.72 5.89
C ASP A 199 -13.21 2.19 7.04
N LEU A 200 -14.30 2.92 6.76
CA LEU A 200 -15.33 3.28 7.74
C LEU A 200 -15.99 2.04 8.36
N ILE A 201 -16.33 1.02 7.56
CA ILE A 201 -16.90 -0.24 8.06
C ILE A 201 -15.93 -1.00 8.98
N LYS A 202 -14.62 -0.95 8.69
CA LYS A 202 -13.63 -1.53 9.62
C LYS A 202 -13.58 -0.76 10.93
N ILE A 203 -13.64 0.58 10.88
CA ILE A 203 -13.65 1.41 12.08
C ILE A 203 -14.90 1.11 12.91
N LEU A 204 -16.08 1.05 12.29
CA LEU A 204 -17.33 0.64 12.94
C LEU A 204 -17.18 -0.71 13.67
N CYS A 205 -16.61 -1.70 13.00
CA CYS A 205 -16.37 -3.01 13.61
C CYS A 205 -15.50 -2.94 14.86
N LEU A 206 -14.46 -2.11 14.85
CA LEU A 206 -13.57 -1.95 16.00
C LEU A 206 -14.25 -1.17 17.14
N VAL A 207 -15.01 -0.11 16.84
CA VAL A 207 -15.79 0.68 17.79
C VAL A 207 -16.81 -0.21 18.51
N VAL A 208 -17.58 -1.00 17.77
CA VAL A 208 -18.59 -1.90 18.33
C VAL A 208 -17.95 -3.01 19.16
N ARG A 209 -16.80 -3.56 18.73
CA ARG A 209 -16.06 -4.56 19.52
C ARG A 209 -15.48 -4.01 20.82
N ALA A 210 -15.17 -2.71 20.85
CA ALA A 210 -14.76 -2.00 22.05
C ALA A 210 -15.93 -1.68 23.00
N GLY A 211 -17.18 -1.99 22.62
CA GLY A 211 -18.37 -1.73 23.43
C GLY A 211 -18.88 -0.28 23.35
N HIS A 212 -18.39 0.52 22.40
CA HIS A 212 -18.79 1.92 22.24
C HIS A 212 -20.06 2.06 21.40
N TYR A 213 -21.14 1.45 21.88
CA TYR A 213 -22.42 1.27 21.20
C TYR A 213 -23.11 2.60 20.85
N GLN A 214 -23.25 3.51 21.82
CA GLN A 214 -23.85 4.83 21.58
C GLN A 214 -23.07 5.63 20.53
N PHE A 215 -21.74 5.60 20.60
CA PHE A 215 -20.88 6.24 19.61
C PHE A 215 -21.00 5.58 18.23
N ALA A 216 -21.10 4.24 18.15
CA ALA A 216 -21.30 3.54 16.88
C ALA A 216 -22.57 4.01 16.15
N ARG A 217 -23.68 4.24 16.87
CA ARG A 217 -24.92 4.80 16.30
C ARG A 217 -24.69 6.20 15.73
N GLN A 218 -24.02 7.08 16.48
CA GLN A 218 -23.68 8.42 16.02
C GLN A 218 -22.70 8.40 14.84
N PHE A 219 -21.73 7.49 14.86
CA PHE A 219 -20.73 7.28 13.81
C PHE A 219 -21.39 6.89 12.49
N ILE A 220 -22.35 5.96 12.52
CA ILE A 220 -23.08 5.52 11.32
C ILE A 220 -23.81 6.70 10.68
N ASN A 221 -24.53 7.48 11.48
CA ASN A 221 -25.28 8.65 11.01
C ASN A 221 -24.36 9.76 10.49
N THR A 222 -23.17 9.90 11.08
CA THR A 222 -22.21 10.95 10.72
C THR A 222 -21.36 10.60 9.50
N SER A 223 -20.99 9.33 9.33
CA SER A 223 -19.96 8.93 8.36
C SER A 223 -20.49 8.67 6.95
N SER A 224 -21.79 8.84 6.71
CA SER A 224 -22.46 8.62 5.42
C SER A 224 -22.01 7.33 4.73
N ILE A 225 -22.03 6.20 5.48
CA ILE A 225 -21.52 4.91 5.00
C ILE A 225 -22.40 4.39 3.86
N ASN A 226 -22.06 4.74 2.63
CA ASN A 226 -22.80 4.29 1.45
C ASN A 226 -22.13 3.08 0.79
N THR A 227 -22.67 1.89 1.07
CA THR A 227 -22.19 0.61 0.53
C THR A 227 -22.49 0.43 -0.97
N ASN A 228 -23.43 1.19 -1.54
CA ASN A 228 -23.75 1.14 -2.98
C ASN A 228 -22.59 1.57 -3.87
N LEU A 229 -21.71 2.45 -3.37
CA LEU A 229 -20.56 2.97 -4.10
C LEU A 229 -19.36 2.00 -4.11
N MET A 230 -19.47 0.84 -3.46
CA MET A 230 -18.36 -0.13 -3.39
C MET A 230 -18.29 -1.03 -4.61
N THR A 231 -17.07 -1.25 -5.11
CA THR A 231 -16.85 -2.35 -6.07
C THR A 231 -17.28 -3.71 -5.47
N PRO A 232 -17.75 -4.68 -6.26
CA PRO A 232 -18.26 -5.97 -5.76
C PRO A 232 -17.28 -6.71 -4.82
N LYS A 233 -15.97 -6.60 -5.10
CA LYS A 233 -14.91 -7.20 -4.27
C LYS A 233 -14.83 -6.61 -2.87
N TYR A 234 -14.97 -5.28 -2.74
CA TYR A 234 -14.96 -4.62 -1.43
C TYR A 234 -16.30 -4.76 -0.72
N LEU A 235 -17.42 -4.70 -1.45
CA LEU A 235 -18.74 -4.98 -0.91
C LEU A 235 -18.80 -6.35 -0.24
N LYS A 236 -18.34 -7.42 -0.90
CA LYS A 236 -18.25 -8.77 -0.30
C LYS A 236 -17.42 -8.77 1.00
N LYS A 237 -16.29 -8.06 1.04
CA LYS A 237 -15.46 -7.97 2.25
C LYS A 237 -16.14 -7.18 3.37
N SER A 238 -16.88 -6.14 3.03
CA SER A 238 -17.66 -5.32 3.96
C SER A 238 -18.80 -6.14 4.56
N MET A 239 -19.55 -6.86 3.74
CA MET A 239 -20.63 -7.75 4.17
C MET A 239 -20.11 -8.80 5.14
N ASN A 240 -18.95 -9.41 4.87
CA ASN A 240 -18.31 -10.35 5.80
C ASN A 240 -17.99 -9.74 7.18
N ILE A 241 -17.77 -8.43 7.26
CA ILE A 241 -17.50 -7.72 8.51
C ILE A 241 -18.82 -7.36 9.19
N LEU A 242 -19.74 -6.72 8.46
CA LEU A 242 -21.04 -6.26 8.97
C LEU A 242 -21.89 -7.43 9.48
N PHE A 243 -21.98 -8.54 8.75
CA PHE A 243 -22.77 -9.69 9.21
C PHE A 243 -22.17 -10.38 10.43
N LYS A 244 -20.84 -10.52 10.51
CA LYS A 244 -20.21 -11.02 11.74
C LYS A 244 -20.51 -10.12 12.92
N LEU A 245 -20.42 -8.81 12.73
CA LEU A 245 -20.71 -7.83 13.76
C LEU A 245 -22.16 -7.87 14.21
N TYR A 246 -23.08 -7.99 13.24
CA TYR A 246 -24.50 -8.15 13.48
C TYR A 246 -24.77 -9.38 14.37
N PHE A 247 -24.27 -10.56 14.00
CA PHE A 247 -24.50 -11.77 14.78
C PHE A 247 -23.81 -11.74 16.15
N ASP A 248 -22.62 -11.15 16.25
CA ASP A 248 -21.94 -10.93 17.53
C ASP A 248 -22.82 -10.10 18.49
N LEU A 249 -23.52 -9.07 17.98
CA LEU A 249 -24.43 -8.24 18.78
C LEU A 249 -25.70 -8.96 19.20
N ILE A 250 -26.37 -9.65 18.27
CA ILE A 250 -27.58 -10.46 18.58
C ILE A 250 -27.27 -11.49 19.68
N ASN A 251 -26.09 -12.13 19.60
CA ASN A 251 -25.68 -13.11 20.60
C ASN A 251 -25.46 -12.50 21.98
N LYS A 252 -24.88 -11.30 22.06
CA LYS A 252 -24.73 -10.58 23.33
C LYS A 252 -26.09 -10.19 23.92
N ASP A 253 -27.04 -9.78 23.09
CA ASP A 253 -28.41 -9.44 23.50
C ASP A 253 -29.12 -10.65 24.14
N LEU A 254 -29.01 -11.82 23.48
CA LEU A 254 -29.58 -13.07 23.97
C LEU A 254 -28.92 -13.52 25.28
N GLN A 255 -27.59 -13.40 25.39
CA GLN A 255 -26.87 -13.74 26.62
C GLN A 255 -27.27 -12.84 27.79
N GLN A 256 -27.38 -11.52 27.55
CA GLN A 256 -27.83 -10.57 28.56
C GLN A 256 -29.25 -10.89 29.04
N SER A 257 -30.15 -11.18 28.11
CA SER A 257 -31.53 -11.59 28.41
C SER A 257 -31.62 -12.88 29.25
N GLN A 258 -30.69 -13.83 29.07
CA GLN A 258 -30.65 -15.06 29.87
C GLN A 258 -30.11 -14.84 31.28
N VAL A 259 -29.14 -13.94 31.48
CA VAL A 259 -28.59 -13.63 32.81
C VAL A 259 -29.64 -12.93 33.68
N GLU A 260 -30.42 -12.01 33.12
CA GLU A 260 -31.51 -11.31 33.82
C GLU A 260 -32.63 -12.25 34.30
N VAL A 261 -32.82 -13.42 33.66
CA VAL A 261 -33.82 -14.42 34.07
C VAL A 261 -33.33 -15.30 35.23
N ILE A 262 -32.01 -15.48 35.37
CA ILE A 262 -31.40 -16.35 36.39
C ILE A 262 -31.21 -15.59 37.72
N GLU A 263 -30.90 -14.29 37.66
CA GLU A 263 -30.80 -13.43 38.84
C GLU A 263 -32.18 -12.90 39.25
N GLY A 264 -33.02 -13.80 39.75
CA GLY A 264 -34.40 -13.55 40.20
C GLY A 264 -34.58 -12.18 40.88
N SER A 265 -35.19 -11.27 40.15
CA SER A 265 -35.37 -9.87 40.53
C SER A 265 -36.71 -9.67 41.23
N ASP A 266 -36.69 -9.66 42.56
CA ASP A 266 -37.74 -9.09 43.42
C ASP A 266 -37.64 -7.55 43.53
N ASN A 267 -36.87 -6.90 42.66
CA ASN A 267 -36.76 -5.43 42.64
C ASN A 267 -37.45 -4.86 41.39
N ASP A 268 -38.65 -4.31 41.59
CA ASP A 268 -39.44 -3.48 40.65
C ASP A 268 -38.75 -2.14 40.30
N THR A 269 -37.46 -2.18 39.97
CA THR A 269 -36.75 -1.01 39.47
C THR A 269 -37.10 -0.89 37.99
N ILE A 270 -38.03 0.01 37.70
CA ILE A 270 -38.48 0.45 36.38
C ILE A 270 -37.29 0.41 35.40
N LYS A 271 -37.31 -0.55 34.46
CA LYS A 271 -36.40 -0.55 33.31
C LYS A 271 -36.63 0.76 32.57
N SER A 272 -35.72 1.73 32.70
CA SER A 272 -35.70 2.87 31.79
C SER A 272 -35.62 2.29 30.38
N GLY A 273 -36.54 2.71 29.51
CA GLY A 273 -36.60 2.29 28.11
C GLY A 273 -35.44 2.88 27.31
N ASP A 274 -34.21 2.63 27.76
CA ASP A 274 -33.01 3.14 27.12
C ASP A 274 -32.75 2.30 25.86
N ASP A 275 -32.82 3.03 24.74
CA ASP A 275 -32.74 2.65 23.34
C ASP A 275 -31.33 2.14 22.94
N HIS A 276 -30.71 1.36 23.83
CA HIS A 276 -29.29 0.96 23.84
C HIS A 276 -29.09 -0.56 23.77
N SER A 277 -30.13 -1.34 23.47
CA SER A 277 -30.00 -2.79 23.31
C SER A 277 -29.01 -3.14 22.19
N HIS A 278 -28.32 -4.27 22.34
CA HIS A 278 -27.42 -4.77 21.29
C HIS A 278 -28.21 -5.03 19.99
N GLN A 279 -29.48 -5.41 20.12
CA GLN A 279 -30.44 -5.53 19.03
C GLN A 279 -30.63 -4.23 18.24
N SER A 280 -30.73 -3.07 18.91
CA SER A 280 -30.91 -1.78 18.25
C SER A 280 -29.74 -1.47 17.30
N ILE A 281 -28.50 -1.69 17.74
CA ILE A 281 -27.31 -1.49 16.90
C ILE A 281 -27.21 -2.51 15.79
N ALA A 282 -27.60 -3.76 16.07
CA ALA A 282 -27.65 -4.80 15.05
C ALA A 282 -28.58 -4.37 13.90
N ASN A 283 -29.76 -3.83 14.20
CA ASN A 283 -30.67 -3.32 13.17
C ASN A 283 -30.06 -2.17 12.35
N VAL A 284 -29.43 -1.18 13.01
CA VAL A 284 -28.74 -0.08 12.31
C VAL A 284 -27.60 -0.58 11.41
N ILE A 285 -26.89 -1.65 11.80
CA ILE A 285 -25.86 -2.29 10.95
C ILE A 285 -26.47 -2.94 9.71
N LEU A 286 -27.68 -3.50 9.80
CA LEU A 286 -28.38 -4.05 8.63
C LEU A 286 -28.82 -2.96 7.66
N ASP A 287 -29.24 -1.81 8.17
CA ASP A 287 -29.67 -0.67 7.34
C ASP A 287 -28.52 -0.08 6.50
N LEU A 288 -27.27 -0.32 6.89
CA LEU A 288 -26.10 0.02 6.06
C LEU A 288 -26.01 -0.80 4.77
N LEU A 289 -26.70 -1.93 4.69
CA LEU A 289 -26.72 -2.77 3.51
C LEU A 289 -27.85 -2.33 2.57
N PRO A 290 -27.59 -2.21 1.26
CA PRO A 290 -28.64 -1.91 0.31
C PRO A 290 -29.67 -3.05 0.31
N SER A 291 -30.94 -2.73 0.17
CA SER A 291 -32.07 -3.69 0.25
C SER A 291 -31.85 -4.94 -0.61
N GLN A 292 -31.32 -4.76 -1.84
CA GLN A 292 -31.00 -5.85 -2.77
C GLN A 292 -29.93 -6.86 -2.26
N TYR A 293 -29.16 -6.51 -1.23
CA TYR A 293 -28.13 -7.35 -0.62
C TYR A 293 -28.48 -7.78 0.81
N GLN A 294 -29.55 -7.25 1.42
CA GLN A 294 -29.97 -7.66 2.77
C GLN A 294 -30.31 -9.15 2.82
N SER A 295 -30.91 -9.68 1.75
CA SER A 295 -31.17 -11.12 1.57
C SER A 295 -29.92 -12.00 1.60
N HIS A 296 -28.73 -11.44 1.34
CA HIS A 296 -27.48 -12.21 1.42
C HIS A 296 -27.11 -12.56 2.86
N ILE A 297 -27.75 -11.96 3.87
CA ILE A 297 -27.55 -12.37 5.27
C ILE A 297 -27.82 -13.85 5.48
N LEU A 298 -28.76 -14.41 4.72
CA LEU A 298 -29.10 -15.83 4.71
C LEU A 298 -27.89 -16.70 4.39
N TYR A 299 -27.03 -16.25 3.48
CA TYR A 299 -25.79 -16.96 3.19
C TYR A 299 -24.78 -16.91 4.34
N TYR A 300 -24.70 -15.78 5.05
CA TYR A 300 -23.75 -15.61 6.16
C TYR A 300 -24.25 -16.18 7.49
N ALA A 301 -25.54 -16.54 7.58
CA ALA A 301 -26.15 -17.19 8.73
C ALA A 301 -25.80 -18.69 8.85
N THR A 302 -24.98 -19.23 7.95
CA THR A 302 -24.52 -20.63 7.94
C THR A 302 -23.86 -21.10 9.24
N ASP A 303 -23.31 -20.17 10.03
CA ASP A 303 -22.66 -20.41 11.32
C ASP A 303 -23.61 -20.35 12.53
N LEU A 304 -24.87 -19.94 12.35
CA LEU A 304 -25.81 -19.76 13.47
C LEU A 304 -26.37 -21.08 13.97
N THR A 305 -26.68 -21.16 15.26
CA THR A 305 -27.52 -22.21 15.86
C THR A 305 -28.98 -22.05 15.43
N ASP A 306 -29.82 -23.08 15.58
CA ASP A 306 -31.23 -23.01 15.21
C ASP A 306 -31.98 -21.93 15.99
N ASN A 307 -31.63 -21.72 17.26
CA ASN A 307 -32.21 -20.67 18.11
C ASN A 307 -31.78 -19.26 17.66
N GLN A 308 -30.52 -19.09 17.24
CA GLN A 308 -30.03 -17.81 16.69
C GLN A 308 -30.64 -17.51 15.32
N LEU A 309 -30.80 -18.54 14.50
CA LEU A 309 -31.49 -18.44 13.21
C LEU A 309 -32.97 -18.11 13.40
N MET A 310 -33.60 -18.70 14.42
CA MET A 310 -34.95 -18.39 14.86
C MET A 310 -35.11 -16.92 15.24
N ALA A 311 -34.25 -16.42 16.11
CA ALA A 311 -34.26 -15.02 16.55
C ALA A 311 -34.09 -14.06 15.35
N LEU A 312 -33.22 -14.43 14.39
CA LEU A 312 -33.04 -13.70 13.13
C LEU A 312 -34.33 -13.65 12.31
N TRP A 313 -35.05 -14.78 12.24
CA TRP A 313 -36.26 -14.94 11.44
C TRP A 313 -37.50 -14.34 12.06
N SER A 314 -37.55 -14.22 13.38
CA SER A 314 -38.63 -13.53 14.10
C SER A 314 -38.48 -12.00 14.10
N GLY A 315 -37.37 -11.47 13.57
CA GLY A 315 -37.06 -10.03 13.53
C GLY A 315 -37.43 -9.33 12.22
N PRO A 316 -37.00 -8.05 12.03
CA PRO A 316 -37.36 -7.19 10.88
C PRO A 316 -37.00 -7.77 9.51
N LEU A 317 -36.03 -8.69 9.45
CA LEU A 317 -35.59 -9.35 8.21
C LEU A 317 -36.71 -10.16 7.53
N TYR A 318 -37.68 -10.66 8.29
CA TYR A 318 -38.84 -11.38 7.76
C TYR A 318 -39.70 -10.53 6.82
N LEU A 319 -39.83 -9.23 7.08
CA LEU A 319 -40.73 -8.34 6.36
C LEU A 319 -40.23 -7.97 4.94
N GLY A 320 -38.93 -8.13 4.65
CA GLY A 320 -38.32 -7.66 3.40
C GLY A 320 -37.71 -8.75 2.51
N THR A 321 -37.44 -9.95 3.03
CA THR A 321 -36.74 -10.98 2.26
C THR A 321 -37.70 -12.02 1.68
N ASN A 322 -38.05 -11.85 0.40
CA ASN A 322 -38.76 -12.87 -0.36
C ASN A 322 -37.81 -14.07 -0.62
N LEU A 323 -37.80 -15.03 0.32
CA LEU A 323 -36.98 -16.24 0.27
C LEU A 323 -37.18 -17.01 -1.05
N LYS A 324 -38.41 -17.00 -1.60
CA LYS A 324 -38.72 -17.60 -2.89
C LYS A 324 -37.94 -16.90 -4.00
N ASN A 325 -38.01 -15.58 -4.12
CA ASN A 325 -37.23 -14.86 -5.15
C ASN A 325 -35.72 -15.07 -5.00
N TRP A 326 -35.23 -15.12 -3.76
CA TRP A 326 -33.80 -15.37 -3.49
C TRP A 326 -33.34 -16.77 -3.93
N LEU A 327 -34.17 -17.80 -3.70
CA LEU A 327 -33.90 -19.17 -4.12
C LEU A 327 -34.07 -19.37 -5.64
N TYR A 328 -35.01 -18.65 -6.27
CA TYR A 328 -35.38 -18.82 -7.68
C TYR A 328 -34.62 -17.91 -8.67
N GLU A 329 -33.82 -16.94 -8.20
CA GLU A 329 -32.95 -16.10 -9.04
C GLU A 329 -31.45 -16.21 -8.69
N PRO A 330 -30.84 -17.41 -8.81
CA PRO A 330 -29.45 -17.66 -8.43
C PRO A 330 -28.49 -16.73 -9.15
N SER A 331 -28.72 -16.51 -10.45
CA SER A 331 -27.86 -15.73 -11.35
C SER A 331 -27.60 -14.30 -10.88
N LYS A 332 -28.52 -13.71 -10.11
CA LYS A 332 -28.34 -12.38 -9.51
C LYS A 332 -27.37 -12.36 -8.32
N HIS A 333 -27.06 -13.52 -7.73
CA HIS A 333 -26.21 -13.64 -6.54
C HIS A 333 -24.98 -14.56 -6.74
N LEU A 334 -25.00 -15.38 -7.80
CA LEU A 334 -24.03 -16.44 -8.12
C LEU A 334 -22.59 -15.98 -8.33
N LYS A 335 -22.33 -14.73 -8.75
CA LYS A 335 -20.94 -14.26 -8.99
C LYS A 335 -20.16 -13.98 -7.70
N LEU A 336 -20.82 -13.87 -6.55
CA LEU A 336 -20.19 -13.41 -5.30
C LEU A 336 -20.08 -14.46 -4.20
N LEU A 337 -20.82 -15.58 -4.24
CA LEU A 337 -20.93 -16.53 -3.12
C LEU A 337 -20.27 -17.89 -3.44
N LYS A 338 -19.72 -18.56 -2.42
CA LYS A 338 -19.14 -19.92 -2.55
C LYS A 338 -20.11 -20.91 -1.90
N TYR A 339 -20.68 -21.81 -2.67
CA TYR A 339 -21.68 -22.77 -2.20
C TYR A 339 -20.96 -24.06 -1.79
N ASP A 340 -20.81 -24.29 -0.48
CA ASP A 340 -20.20 -25.51 0.09
C ASP A 340 -21.24 -26.31 0.89
N GLN A 341 -20.88 -27.50 1.38
CA GLN A 341 -21.78 -28.38 2.14
C GLN A 341 -22.42 -27.68 3.34
N LYS A 342 -21.68 -26.76 3.98
CA LYS A 342 -22.16 -25.99 5.13
C LYS A 342 -23.32 -25.08 4.74
N PHE A 343 -23.24 -24.45 3.57
CA PHE A 343 -24.34 -23.67 3.02
C PHE A 343 -25.57 -24.54 2.69
N PHE A 344 -25.39 -25.76 2.19
CA PHE A 344 -26.51 -26.68 1.94
C PHE A 344 -27.21 -27.13 3.23
N ASN A 345 -26.44 -27.53 4.24
CA ASN A 345 -26.99 -27.87 5.54
C ASN A 345 -27.78 -26.69 6.13
N HIS A 346 -27.34 -25.45 5.86
CA HIS A 346 -28.06 -24.25 6.27
C HIS A 346 -29.35 -24.02 5.46
N LEU A 347 -29.33 -24.20 4.14
CA LEU A 347 -30.55 -24.16 3.32
C LEU A 347 -31.58 -25.19 3.76
N GLU A 348 -31.14 -26.40 4.09
CA GLU A 348 -32.03 -27.44 4.61
C GLU A 348 -32.64 -27.03 5.96
N ARG A 349 -31.83 -26.45 6.85
CA ARG A 349 -32.32 -25.89 8.12
C ARG A 349 -33.36 -24.80 7.90
N LEU A 350 -33.11 -23.86 6.98
CA LEU A 350 -34.07 -22.82 6.60
C LEU A 350 -35.38 -23.40 6.04
N TYR A 351 -35.28 -24.45 5.23
CA TYR A 351 -36.44 -25.11 4.66
C TYR A 351 -37.26 -25.84 5.72
N ARG A 352 -36.63 -26.67 6.56
CA ARG A 352 -37.28 -27.35 7.69
C ARG A 352 -37.92 -26.33 8.65
N PHE A 353 -37.23 -25.22 8.87
CA PHE A 353 -37.72 -24.11 9.67
C PHE A 353 -39.05 -23.55 9.11
N TYR A 354 -39.07 -23.23 7.82
CA TYR A 354 -40.26 -22.74 7.13
C TYR A 354 -41.42 -23.75 7.21
N GLN A 355 -41.15 -25.04 7.04
CA GLN A 355 -42.17 -26.10 7.16
C GLN A 355 -42.76 -26.17 8.57
N ASN A 356 -41.90 -26.20 9.60
CA ASN A 356 -42.31 -26.37 11.00
C ASN A 356 -43.09 -25.17 11.54
N HIS A 357 -42.88 -23.98 10.98
CA HIS A 357 -43.50 -22.74 11.48
C HIS A 357 -44.61 -22.21 10.55
N SER A 358 -44.87 -22.86 9.41
CA SER A 358 -45.92 -22.48 8.44
C SER A 358 -47.31 -22.21 9.04
N ASN A 359 -47.65 -22.84 10.18
CA ASN A 359 -48.92 -22.64 10.88
C ASN A 359 -48.98 -21.37 11.76
N ILE A 360 -47.85 -20.85 12.23
CA ILE A 360 -47.77 -19.63 13.07
C ILE A 360 -48.08 -18.37 12.22
N TYR A 361 -47.90 -18.45 10.91
CA TYR A 361 -47.95 -17.30 10.00
C TYR A 361 -49.30 -17.07 9.32
N LYS A 362 -50.36 -17.83 9.68
CA LYS A 362 -51.73 -17.59 9.18
C LYS A 362 -52.43 -16.40 9.85
N VAL A 363 -51.81 -15.75 10.85
CA VAL A 363 -52.50 -14.82 11.77
C VAL A 363 -52.09 -13.34 11.59
N VAL A 364 -51.09 -13.02 10.77
CA VAL A 364 -50.68 -11.61 10.55
C VAL A 364 -51.45 -11.03 9.36
N GLU A 365 -52.29 -10.03 9.61
CA GLU A 365 -53.19 -9.40 8.63
C GLU A 365 -52.40 -8.66 7.53
N GLY A 366 -52.28 -9.31 6.36
CA GLY A 366 -51.74 -8.79 5.11
C GLY A 366 -51.82 -9.87 4.03
N PRO A 367 -51.81 -9.53 2.72
CA PRO A 367 -51.80 -10.55 1.67
C PRO A 367 -50.59 -11.47 1.89
N PRO A 368 -50.80 -12.79 2.04
CA PRO A 368 -49.74 -13.69 2.45
C PRO A 368 -48.61 -13.63 1.42
N PRO A 369 -47.34 -13.47 1.82
CA PRO A 369 -46.22 -13.63 0.90
C PRO A 369 -46.39 -14.99 0.22
N LEU A 370 -46.34 -14.99 -1.13
CA LEU A 370 -46.53 -16.14 -2.01
C LEU A 370 -46.11 -17.45 -1.32
N GLN A 371 -47.09 -18.28 -0.95
CA GLN A 371 -46.84 -19.58 -0.35
C GLN A 371 -45.84 -20.33 -1.25
N LEU A 372 -44.68 -20.67 -0.68
CA LEU A 372 -43.93 -21.81 -1.17
C LEU A 372 -44.88 -23.00 -1.00
N ASP A 373 -45.39 -23.56 -2.11
CA ASP A 373 -46.07 -24.85 -2.04
C ASP A 373 -45.09 -25.80 -1.37
N ALA A 374 -45.47 -26.38 -0.24
CA ALA A 374 -44.61 -27.29 0.50
C ALA A 374 -44.17 -28.49 -0.36
N ASN A 375 -44.82 -28.69 -1.52
CA ASN A 375 -44.53 -29.73 -2.48
C ASN A 375 -43.63 -29.31 -3.65
N ASP A 376 -43.35 -28.02 -3.86
CA ASP A 376 -42.48 -27.56 -4.95
C ASP A 376 -41.01 -27.46 -4.50
N PRO A 377 -40.12 -28.39 -4.92
CA PRO A 377 -38.71 -28.26 -4.63
C PRO A 377 -38.08 -27.15 -5.50
N PRO A 378 -36.94 -26.57 -5.09
CA PRO A 378 -36.26 -25.55 -5.89
C PRO A 378 -35.93 -26.04 -7.31
N PRO A 379 -35.91 -25.18 -8.32
CA PRO A 379 -35.69 -25.61 -9.69
C PRO A 379 -34.27 -26.20 -9.89
N LEU A 380 -34.18 -27.36 -10.55
CA LEU A 380 -32.93 -27.99 -10.99
C LEU A 380 -32.31 -27.19 -12.16
N THR A 381 -31.76 -26.01 -11.88
CA THR A 381 -31.12 -25.17 -12.90
C THR A 381 -29.65 -25.57 -13.10
N ILE A 382 -29.18 -25.41 -14.34
CA ILE A 382 -27.81 -25.76 -14.76
C ILE A 382 -26.73 -24.95 -14.04
N GLU A 383 -27.12 -23.86 -13.40
CA GLU A 383 -26.25 -22.96 -12.67
C GLU A 383 -25.76 -23.57 -11.33
N TYR A 384 -26.44 -24.61 -10.85
CA TYR A 384 -26.12 -25.37 -9.63
C TYR A 384 -25.54 -26.77 -9.91
N ILE A 385 -25.16 -27.05 -11.16
CA ILE A 385 -24.80 -28.39 -11.67
C ILE A 385 -23.72 -29.15 -10.88
N GLU A 386 -22.64 -28.46 -10.50
CA GLU A 386 -21.50 -29.06 -9.80
C GLU A 386 -21.85 -29.49 -8.37
N ILE A 387 -22.90 -28.89 -7.84
CA ILE A 387 -23.33 -28.96 -6.45
C ILE A 387 -24.50 -29.94 -6.31
N TRP A 388 -25.50 -29.85 -7.20
CA TRP A 388 -26.56 -30.85 -7.30
C TRP A 388 -25.98 -32.23 -7.57
N SER A 389 -24.93 -32.34 -8.39
CA SER A 389 -24.22 -33.60 -8.62
C SER A 389 -23.70 -34.21 -7.31
N GLN A 390 -23.13 -33.41 -6.39
CA GLN A 390 -22.59 -33.92 -5.12
C GLN A 390 -23.71 -34.38 -4.16
N CYS A 391 -24.79 -33.60 -4.05
CA CYS A 391 -25.91 -33.93 -3.18
C CYS A 391 -26.71 -35.14 -3.68
N LEU A 392 -26.96 -35.21 -4.99
CA LEU A 392 -27.74 -36.28 -5.63
C LEU A 392 -26.92 -37.57 -5.72
N ASP A 393 -25.60 -37.49 -5.94
CA ASP A 393 -24.74 -38.67 -5.91
C ASP A 393 -24.66 -39.29 -4.51
N SER A 394 -24.62 -38.48 -3.44
CA SER A 394 -24.66 -39.00 -2.07
C SER A 394 -25.99 -39.71 -1.78
N TYR A 395 -27.11 -39.11 -2.18
CA TYR A 395 -28.44 -39.67 -1.91
C TYR A 395 -28.73 -40.96 -2.70
N TYR A 396 -28.51 -40.97 -4.01
CA TYR A 396 -28.85 -42.12 -4.86
C TYR A 396 -27.84 -43.27 -4.79
N TYR A 397 -26.60 -43.03 -4.38
CA TYR A 397 -25.55 -44.07 -4.40
C TYR A 397 -24.96 -44.44 -3.03
N ASN A 398 -25.09 -43.63 -1.97
CA ASN A 398 -24.53 -43.95 -0.66
C ASN A 398 -25.55 -44.45 0.40
N ASN A 399 -26.85 -44.56 0.06
CA ASN A 399 -27.91 -45.23 0.83
C ASN A 399 -28.09 -44.91 2.34
N ASN A 400 -27.32 -43.97 2.91
CA ASN A 400 -27.28 -43.71 4.35
C ASN A 400 -27.77 -42.30 4.75
N ASP A 401 -28.17 -41.44 3.81
CA ASP A 401 -28.61 -40.08 4.14
C ASP A 401 -30.12 -39.89 3.99
N THR A 402 -30.78 -39.59 5.10
CA THR A 402 -32.19 -39.17 5.20
C THR A 402 -32.38 -37.72 4.77
N ASN A 403 -31.79 -37.32 3.64
CA ASN A 403 -31.92 -35.95 3.14
C ASN A 403 -33.30 -35.77 2.46
N ALA A 404 -34.26 -35.29 3.25
CA ALA A 404 -35.66 -35.08 2.84
C ALA A 404 -35.84 -34.06 1.69
N PHE A 405 -34.79 -33.32 1.34
CA PHE A 405 -34.77 -32.38 0.22
C PHE A 405 -34.56 -33.10 -1.12
N VAL A 406 -33.74 -34.15 -1.14
CA VAL A 406 -33.40 -34.90 -2.35
C VAL A 406 -34.46 -35.95 -2.70
N SER A 407 -35.12 -36.51 -1.68
CA SER A 407 -36.18 -37.51 -1.85
C SER A 407 -37.41 -37.04 -2.64
N ARG A 408 -37.51 -35.73 -2.92
CA ARG A 408 -38.65 -35.09 -3.59
C ARG A 408 -38.47 -34.93 -5.10
N TYR A 409 -37.25 -35.06 -5.60
CA TYR A 409 -37.02 -35.14 -7.04
C TYR A 409 -37.27 -36.58 -7.50
N THR A 410 -38.11 -36.74 -8.52
CA THR A 410 -38.27 -38.05 -9.15
C THR A 410 -36.95 -38.45 -9.82
N GLN A 411 -36.68 -39.76 -9.86
CA GLN A 411 -35.55 -40.29 -10.63
C GLN A 411 -35.57 -39.78 -12.09
N GLN A 412 -36.76 -39.54 -12.63
CA GLN A 412 -36.96 -39.02 -13.99
C GLN A 412 -36.53 -37.55 -14.14
N GLU A 413 -36.84 -36.69 -13.18
CA GLU A 413 -36.37 -35.29 -13.14
C GLU A 413 -34.85 -35.22 -12.98
N TYR A 414 -34.28 -36.07 -12.11
CA TYR A 414 -32.83 -36.20 -11.96
C TYR A 414 -32.17 -36.62 -13.28
N ASN A 415 -32.67 -37.67 -13.92
CA ASN A 415 -32.13 -38.16 -15.19
C ASN A 415 -32.27 -37.12 -16.32
N LYS A 416 -33.34 -36.31 -16.31
CA LYS A 416 -33.54 -35.20 -17.25
C LYS A 416 -32.53 -34.07 -17.00
N PHE A 417 -32.26 -33.76 -15.73
CA PHE A 417 -31.23 -32.80 -15.33
C PHE A 417 -29.82 -33.28 -15.69
N ILE A 418 -29.46 -34.53 -15.42
CA ILE A 418 -28.15 -35.10 -15.79
C ILE A 418 -27.97 -35.12 -17.32
N LYS A 419 -29.01 -35.42 -18.10
CA LYS A 419 -28.95 -35.29 -19.56
C LYS A 419 -28.68 -33.84 -20.01
N LEU A 420 -29.37 -32.86 -19.41
CA LEU A 420 -29.16 -31.44 -19.69
C LEU A 420 -27.74 -30.98 -19.28
N ALA A 421 -27.27 -31.42 -18.11
CA ALA A 421 -25.93 -31.19 -17.58
C ALA A 421 -24.82 -31.74 -18.49
N THR A 422 -24.99 -32.98 -18.95
CA THR A 422 -24.06 -33.63 -19.87
C THR A 422 -24.04 -32.91 -21.23
N SER A 423 -25.17 -32.33 -21.66
CA SER A 423 -25.27 -31.59 -22.92
C SER A 423 -24.51 -30.26 -22.95
N VAL A 424 -24.14 -29.70 -21.80
CA VAL A 424 -23.24 -28.53 -21.67
C VAL A 424 -21.80 -28.92 -21.24
N ALA A 425 -21.39 -30.16 -21.52
CA ALA A 425 -20.05 -30.68 -21.26
C ALA A 425 -19.63 -30.77 -19.77
N PHE A 426 -20.59 -30.89 -18.85
CA PHE A 426 -20.30 -31.22 -17.46
C PHE A 426 -20.03 -32.73 -17.31
N VAL A 427 -18.91 -33.10 -16.68
CA VAL A 427 -18.50 -34.48 -16.41
C VAL A 427 -18.51 -34.68 -14.88
N PRO A 428 -19.28 -35.63 -14.30
CA PRO A 428 -19.34 -35.84 -12.86
C PRO A 428 -17.98 -36.22 -12.27
N ASN A 429 -17.54 -35.48 -11.25
CA ASN A 429 -16.27 -35.73 -10.57
C ASN A 429 -16.42 -36.85 -9.52
N LYS A 430 -16.21 -38.10 -9.92
CA LYS A 430 -15.92 -39.20 -8.99
C LYS A 430 -14.46 -39.60 -9.16
N LEU A 431 -13.56 -38.77 -8.62
CA LEU A 431 -12.16 -39.05 -8.24
C LEU A 431 -11.48 -37.70 -7.98
N ILE A 432 -10.93 -37.51 -6.76
CA ILE A 432 -10.18 -36.35 -6.24
C ILE A 432 -11.05 -35.32 -5.49
N MET A 433 -11.26 -35.54 -4.19
CA MET A 433 -11.46 -34.46 -3.21
C MET A 433 -10.95 -34.90 -1.84
N GLU A 434 -9.97 -34.16 -1.30
CA GLU A 434 -9.93 -33.76 0.12
C GLU A 434 -9.09 -32.46 0.25
N ASP A 435 -9.55 -31.63 1.20
CA ASP A 435 -8.93 -30.46 1.84
C ASP A 435 -8.79 -29.09 1.15
N VAL A 436 -9.87 -28.28 1.27
CA VAL A 436 -9.78 -26.82 1.40
C VAL A 436 -10.72 -26.34 2.50
N ASN A 437 -10.20 -26.11 3.71
CA ASN A 437 -10.70 -25.10 4.66
C ASN A 437 -9.75 -24.96 5.87
N ASN A 438 -9.02 -23.83 5.95
CA ASN A 438 -8.78 -23.04 7.18
C ASN A 438 -7.74 -21.94 6.91
N ASP A 439 -8.20 -20.69 6.80
CA ASP A 439 -7.37 -19.53 6.51
C ASP A 439 -7.91 -18.33 7.30
N ARG A 440 -7.47 -18.17 8.56
CA ARG A 440 -7.46 -16.91 9.33
C ARG A 440 -6.80 -17.12 10.71
N GLU A 441 -5.50 -16.91 10.77
CA GLU A 441 -4.80 -16.10 11.79
C GLU A 441 -3.28 -16.06 11.46
N ASP A 442 -2.55 -15.14 12.09
CA ASP A 442 -1.07 -14.96 12.09
C ASP A 442 -0.38 -14.04 11.07
N LYS A 443 -0.06 -12.84 11.57
CA LYS A 443 1.11 -12.03 11.18
C LYS A 443 1.80 -11.43 12.42
N LYS A 444 2.58 -12.23 13.15
CA LYS A 444 3.57 -11.76 14.13
C LYS A 444 4.80 -12.69 14.14
N SER A 445 5.74 -12.55 13.19
CA SER A 445 7.10 -13.15 13.29
C SER A 445 8.03 -12.76 12.12
N GLN A 446 8.41 -11.48 11.98
CA GLN A 446 9.41 -11.12 10.95
C GLN A 446 10.43 -10.03 11.30
N ARG A 447 10.58 -9.62 12.57
CA ARG A 447 11.61 -8.66 13.00
C ARG A 447 12.75 -9.22 13.87
N LEU A 448 12.73 -10.50 14.25
CA LEU A 448 13.78 -11.14 15.07
C LEU A 448 15.03 -11.63 14.30
N GLY A 449 15.17 -11.28 13.02
CA GLY A 449 16.12 -11.94 12.11
C GLY A 449 17.61 -11.57 12.24
N MET A 450 17.97 -10.47 12.91
CA MET A 450 19.37 -10.03 13.03
C MET A 450 19.97 -10.20 14.43
N SER A 451 19.23 -9.98 15.53
CA SER A 451 19.77 -10.21 16.88
C SER A 451 19.97 -11.71 17.17
N ASN A 452 19.11 -12.57 16.62
CA ASN A 452 19.17 -14.02 16.85
C ASN A 452 20.44 -14.69 16.32
N GLN A 453 21.13 -14.13 15.32
CA GLN A 453 22.38 -14.72 14.79
C GLN A 453 23.58 -14.45 15.70
N LEU A 454 23.62 -13.30 16.37
CA LEU A 454 24.67 -13.00 17.35
C LEU A 454 24.41 -13.80 18.63
N PHE A 455 23.16 -13.82 19.10
CA PHE A 455 22.76 -14.55 20.29
C PHE A 455 22.93 -16.07 20.11
N SER A 456 22.60 -16.63 18.94
CA SER A 456 22.85 -18.05 18.65
C SER A 456 24.34 -18.37 18.58
N ARG A 457 25.18 -17.48 18.02
CA ARG A 457 26.65 -17.66 18.02
C ARG A 457 27.23 -17.65 19.44
N ILE A 458 26.70 -16.79 20.32
CA ILE A 458 27.10 -16.70 21.74
C ILE A 458 26.66 -17.97 22.50
N LEU A 459 25.43 -18.43 22.32
CA LEU A 459 24.91 -19.63 23.00
C LEU A 459 25.53 -20.94 22.47
N ASN A 460 25.88 -20.99 21.18
CA ASN A 460 26.51 -22.17 20.59
C ASN A 460 27.97 -22.34 21.02
N GLN A 461 28.63 -21.30 21.56
CA GLN A 461 29.94 -21.42 22.18
C GLN A 461 29.82 -22.06 23.57
N THR A 462 30.26 -23.32 23.70
CA THR A 462 30.18 -24.13 24.92
C THR A 462 30.76 -23.41 26.14
N TYR A 463 31.88 -22.69 25.94
CA TYR A 463 32.55 -21.93 27.00
C TYR A 463 31.68 -20.75 27.50
N LEU A 464 31.18 -19.90 26.60
CA LEU A 464 30.34 -18.75 26.95
C LEU A 464 29.02 -19.19 27.58
N ARG A 465 28.43 -20.28 27.08
CA ARG A 465 27.24 -20.90 27.66
C ARG A 465 27.48 -21.31 29.11
N SER A 466 28.57 -22.04 29.39
CA SER A 466 28.94 -22.43 30.75
C SER A 466 29.15 -21.22 31.65
N LEU A 467 29.81 -20.17 31.15
CA LEU A 467 30.06 -18.93 31.88
C LEU A 467 28.77 -18.20 32.25
N ILE A 468 27.83 -18.06 31.31
CA ILE A 468 26.52 -17.46 31.54
C ILE A 468 25.71 -18.28 32.55
N PHE A 469 25.65 -19.61 32.40
CA PHE A 469 24.91 -20.47 33.33
C PHE A 469 25.49 -20.47 34.74
N ASN A 470 26.82 -20.46 34.87
CA ASN A 470 27.50 -20.34 36.16
C ASN A 470 27.21 -18.98 36.81
N HIS A 471 27.17 -17.91 36.01
CA HIS A 471 26.88 -16.56 36.51
C HIS A 471 25.41 -16.44 36.96
N VAL A 472 24.47 -16.95 36.18
CA VAL A 472 23.03 -16.97 36.55
C VAL A 472 22.79 -17.85 37.78
N SER A 473 23.45 -19.02 37.88
CA SER A 473 23.42 -19.83 39.11
C SER A 473 23.99 -19.10 40.31
N SER A 474 25.07 -18.34 40.14
CA SER A 474 25.65 -17.51 41.19
C SER A 474 24.67 -16.42 41.65
N ILE A 475 24.00 -15.74 40.72
CA ILE A 475 22.99 -14.72 41.00
C ILE A 475 21.80 -15.33 41.75
N HIS A 476 21.28 -16.48 41.31
CA HIS A 476 20.19 -17.15 42.01
C HIS A 476 20.57 -17.56 43.44
N LYS A 477 21.79 -18.06 43.65
CA LYS A 477 22.32 -18.33 45.00
C LYS A 477 22.39 -17.07 45.85
N GLN A 478 22.89 -15.96 45.29
CA GLN A 478 23.00 -14.68 46.00
C GLN A 478 21.63 -14.08 46.35
N LEU A 479 20.64 -14.24 45.48
CA LEU A 479 19.28 -13.74 45.68
C LEU A 479 18.39 -14.66 46.52
N GLY A 480 18.92 -15.79 47.04
CA GLY A 480 18.13 -16.76 47.79
C GLY A 480 17.03 -17.43 46.96
N ILE A 481 17.08 -17.32 45.63
CA ILE A 481 16.12 -17.92 44.72
C ILE A 481 16.42 -19.42 44.74
N LYS A 482 15.63 -20.16 45.54
CA LYS A 482 15.65 -21.63 45.56
C LYS A 482 15.44 -22.05 44.11
N THR A 483 16.49 -22.58 43.47
CA THR A 483 16.48 -22.92 42.05
C THR A 483 15.22 -23.73 41.77
N THR A 484 14.22 -23.07 41.19
CA THR A 484 13.08 -23.77 40.62
C THR A 484 13.69 -24.74 39.64
N ARG A 485 13.39 -26.04 39.80
CA ARG A 485 13.75 -27.05 38.80
C ARG A 485 13.45 -26.41 37.45
N ILE A 486 14.41 -26.44 36.53
CA ILE A 486 14.30 -25.89 35.17
C ILE A 486 13.17 -26.68 34.47
N THR A 487 11.93 -26.35 34.79
CA THR A 487 10.71 -26.86 34.18
C THR A 487 10.12 -25.80 33.26
N SER A 488 10.64 -24.56 33.25
CA SER A 488 9.91 -23.42 32.69
C SER A 488 10.61 -22.52 31.67
N THR A 489 11.88 -22.71 31.27
CA THR A 489 12.52 -21.68 30.39
C THR A 489 13.15 -22.15 29.08
N PHE A 490 13.23 -23.44 28.80
CA PHE A 490 13.51 -23.90 27.44
C PHE A 490 12.47 -24.94 27.02
N ILE A 491 11.53 -24.50 26.21
CA ILE A 491 10.59 -25.41 25.54
C ILE A 491 11.45 -26.29 24.61
N PRO A 492 11.30 -27.63 24.55
CA PRO A 492 12.06 -28.52 23.66
C PRO A 492 12.11 -28.03 22.19
N LEU A 493 11.11 -27.27 21.76
CA LEU A 493 11.06 -26.55 20.48
C LEU A 493 12.25 -25.60 20.26
N GLN A 494 12.70 -24.89 21.30
CA GLN A 494 13.85 -23.99 21.21
C GLN A 494 15.16 -24.77 21.09
N TYR A 495 15.30 -25.90 21.78
CA TYR A 495 16.48 -26.76 21.60
C TYR A 495 16.59 -27.24 20.16
N ILE A 496 15.46 -27.65 19.57
CA ILE A 496 15.39 -28.00 18.14
C ILE A 496 15.80 -26.82 17.26
N GLN A 497 15.25 -25.64 17.52
CA GLN A 497 15.50 -24.42 16.74
C GLN A 497 16.97 -24.00 16.75
N TYR A 498 17.65 -24.12 17.90
CA TYR A 498 19.03 -23.71 18.07
C TYR A 498 20.05 -24.83 17.84
N GLY A 499 19.60 -26.06 17.56
CA GLY A 499 20.48 -27.21 17.33
C GLY A 499 21.13 -27.76 18.61
N LEU A 500 20.52 -27.54 19.78
CA LEU A 500 21.00 -28.01 21.08
C LEU A 500 20.53 -29.45 21.35
N ASN A 501 20.99 -30.37 20.51
CA ASN A 501 20.46 -31.74 20.42
C ASN A 501 20.73 -32.57 21.68
N ASP A 502 21.89 -32.38 22.31
CA ASP A 502 22.27 -33.00 23.58
C ASP A 502 21.29 -32.66 24.72
N LEU A 503 20.89 -31.40 24.82
CA LEU A 503 19.91 -30.94 25.81
C LEU A 503 18.50 -31.44 25.46
N PHE A 504 18.16 -31.47 24.17
CA PHE A 504 16.90 -32.02 23.71
C PHE A 504 16.76 -33.49 24.10
N PHE A 505 17.76 -34.34 23.82
CA PHE A 505 17.72 -35.77 24.14
C PHE A 505 17.54 -36.02 25.64
N LYS A 506 18.32 -35.35 26.49
CA LYS A 506 18.19 -35.47 27.95
C LYS A 506 16.80 -35.08 28.47
N HIS A 507 16.22 -34.03 27.90
CA HIS A 507 14.92 -33.54 28.35
C HIS A 507 13.78 -34.40 27.81
N ILE A 508 13.86 -34.83 26.55
CA ILE A 508 12.80 -35.64 25.95
C ILE A 508 12.75 -37.03 26.58
N ASP A 509 13.87 -37.63 26.98
CA ASP A 509 13.88 -38.94 27.65
C ASP A 509 13.17 -38.91 29.00
N LEU A 510 13.36 -37.83 29.76
CA LEU A 510 12.66 -37.61 31.02
C LEU A 510 11.15 -37.43 30.80
N LEU A 511 10.76 -36.74 29.73
CA LEU A 511 9.35 -36.56 29.36
C LEU A 511 8.76 -37.82 28.71
N TRP A 512 9.59 -38.67 28.09
CA TRP A 512 9.15 -39.83 27.33
C TRP A 512 8.44 -40.83 28.23
N SER A 513 9.01 -41.13 29.40
CA SER A 513 8.37 -42.00 30.39
C SER A 513 7.01 -41.47 30.86
N LEU A 514 6.80 -40.15 30.84
CA LEU A 514 5.52 -39.54 31.20
C LEU A 514 4.50 -39.60 30.05
N MET A 515 4.97 -39.62 28.80
CA MET A 515 4.12 -39.70 27.61
C MET A 515 3.60 -41.13 27.33
N PHE A 516 4.32 -42.17 27.78
CA PHE A 516 4.09 -43.59 27.41
C PHE A 516 3.75 -44.54 28.58
N ALA A 517 3.30 -44.01 29.72
CA ALA A 517 3.16 -44.79 30.97
C ALA A 517 2.14 -45.96 30.97
N SER A 518 1.40 -46.24 29.89
CA SER A 518 0.52 -47.41 29.79
C SER A 518 1.19 -48.56 29.07
N SER A 519 1.29 -49.72 29.73
CA SER A 519 1.86 -51.01 29.28
C SER A 519 1.28 -51.59 27.97
N ASN A 520 0.30 -50.93 27.36
CA ASN A 520 -0.50 -51.47 26.26
C ASN A 520 -0.04 -50.95 24.89
N GLY A 521 1.02 -50.14 24.83
CA GLY A 521 1.56 -49.57 23.58
C GLY A 521 0.66 -48.52 22.91
N VAL A 522 -0.52 -48.25 23.47
CA VAL A 522 -1.44 -47.22 22.96
C VAL A 522 -1.01 -45.86 23.49
N TYR A 523 -0.71 -44.94 22.58
CA TYR A 523 -0.42 -43.54 22.88
C TYR A 523 -1.58 -42.93 23.68
N ARG A 524 -1.29 -42.21 24.78
CA ARG A 524 -2.31 -41.31 25.35
C ARG A 524 -2.56 -40.22 24.30
N ASN A 525 -3.76 -40.19 23.73
CA ASN A 525 -4.14 -39.25 22.66
C ASN A 525 -3.76 -37.80 22.99
N ASP A 526 -3.84 -37.40 24.27
CA ASP A 526 -3.51 -36.06 24.77
C ASP A 526 -2.03 -35.63 24.60
N HIS A 527 -1.14 -36.56 24.23
CA HIS A 527 0.29 -36.29 24.04
C HIS A 527 0.77 -36.47 22.60
N ALA A 528 -0.07 -37.02 21.71
CA ALA A 528 0.25 -37.18 20.30
C ALA A 528 0.55 -35.82 19.64
N ASP A 529 -0.25 -34.80 19.93
CA ASP A 529 -0.06 -33.44 19.40
C ASP A 529 1.27 -32.82 19.80
N LYS A 530 1.74 -33.08 21.03
CA LYS A 530 3.04 -32.57 21.48
C LYS A 530 4.18 -33.22 20.71
N LEU A 531 4.12 -34.54 20.51
CA LEU A 531 5.12 -35.27 19.74
C LEU A 531 5.13 -34.84 18.26
N TYR A 532 3.95 -34.66 17.65
CA TYR A 532 3.81 -34.11 16.30
C TYR A 532 4.40 -32.71 16.18
N ASN A 533 4.20 -31.85 17.18
CA ASN A 533 4.79 -30.51 17.21
C ASN A 533 6.32 -30.52 17.28
N LEU A 534 6.91 -31.48 18.01
CA LEU A 534 8.37 -31.66 18.06
C LEU A 534 8.91 -32.14 16.71
N MET A 535 8.29 -33.16 16.10
CA MET A 535 8.67 -33.66 14.77
C MET A 535 8.53 -32.57 13.70
N THR A 536 7.39 -31.87 13.67
CA THR A 536 7.14 -30.73 12.77
C THR A 536 8.21 -29.65 12.92
N SER A 537 8.62 -29.35 14.15
CA SER A 537 9.66 -28.35 14.42
C SER A 537 11.04 -28.84 14.00
N ALA A 538 11.37 -30.13 14.20
CA ALA A 538 12.62 -30.71 13.74
C ALA A 538 12.72 -30.66 12.21
N ILE A 539 11.64 -30.97 11.51
CA ILE A 539 11.52 -30.85 10.05
C ILE A 539 11.66 -29.38 9.61
N HIS A 540 10.96 -28.46 10.27
CA HIS A 540 10.99 -27.04 9.93
C HIS A 540 12.40 -26.43 10.06
N TYR A 541 13.10 -26.75 11.14
CA TYR A 541 14.46 -26.25 11.40
C TYR A 541 15.58 -27.11 10.79
N ASN A 542 15.25 -28.11 9.95
CA ASN A 542 16.21 -29.04 9.34
C ASN A 542 17.11 -29.78 10.36
N ASN A 543 16.59 -30.06 11.55
CA ASN A 543 17.31 -30.75 12.62
C ASN A 543 17.12 -32.27 12.53
N HIS A 544 17.91 -32.88 11.64
CA HIS A 544 17.80 -34.32 11.34
C HIS A 544 18.13 -35.22 12.53
N GLN A 545 19.06 -34.82 13.41
CA GLN A 545 19.43 -35.64 14.57
C GLN A 545 18.26 -35.79 15.54
N VAL A 546 17.50 -34.71 15.77
CA VAL A 546 16.29 -34.78 16.60
C VAL A 546 15.19 -35.59 15.93
N LEU A 547 14.95 -35.39 14.63
CA LEU A 547 13.92 -36.16 13.92
C LEU A 547 14.25 -37.65 13.91
N GLU A 548 15.49 -38.02 13.61
CA GLU A 548 15.98 -39.40 13.64
C GLU A 548 15.81 -40.03 15.02
N TYR A 549 16.18 -39.30 16.08
CA TYR A 549 16.00 -39.75 17.45
C TYR A 549 14.53 -40.06 17.77
N LEU A 550 13.63 -39.13 17.45
CA LEU A 550 12.20 -39.29 17.70
C LEU A 550 11.62 -40.46 16.91
N LEU A 551 11.96 -40.60 15.63
CA LEU A 551 11.49 -41.69 14.77
C LEU A 551 12.00 -43.05 15.27
N ASN A 552 13.29 -43.17 15.59
CA ASN A 552 13.86 -44.42 16.10
C ASN A 552 13.28 -44.78 17.46
N ARG A 553 13.04 -43.79 18.32
CA ARG A 553 12.39 -44.02 19.62
C ARG A 553 10.97 -44.54 19.44
N ILE A 554 10.17 -43.93 18.56
CA ILE A 554 8.82 -44.39 18.20
C ILE A 554 8.86 -45.85 17.69
N LYS A 555 9.76 -46.16 16.76
CA LYS A 555 9.93 -47.51 16.21
C LYS A 555 10.26 -48.54 17.29
N ASN A 556 11.14 -48.19 18.23
CA ASN A 556 11.54 -49.09 19.31
C ASN A 556 10.39 -49.39 20.28
N GLU A 557 9.51 -48.42 20.54
CA GLU A 557 8.38 -48.57 21.47
C GLU A 557 7.20 -49.33 20.85
N ILE A 558 6.95 -49.14 19.54
CA ILE A 558 5.90 -49.86 18.79
C ILE A 558 6.24 -51.37 18.69
N GLY A 559 7.53 -51.72 18.79
CA GLY A 559 8.02 -53.09 18.72
C GLY A 559 7.97 -53.66 17.30
N PRO A 560 8.64 -54.79 17.04
CA PRO A 560 8.79 -55.34 15.68
C PRO A 560 7.50 -55.93 15.08
N PHE A 561 6.45 -56.13 15.88
CA PHE A 561 5.23 -56.85 15.47
C PHE A 561 4.03 -55.95 15.17
N GLN A 562 4.16 -54.63 15.34
CA GLN A 562 3.12 -53.67 14.99
C GLN A 562 3.59 -52.91 13.75
N SER A 563 3.08 -53.30 12.57
CA SER A 563 3.30 -52.62 11.29
C SER A 563 2.53 -51.29 11.21
N THR A 564 2.54 -50.53 12.30
CA THR A 564 1.83 -49.26 12.40
C THR A 564 2.69 -48.19 11.76
N THR A 565 2.28 -47.75 10.57
CA THR A 565 2.93 -46.65 9.85
C THR A 565 2.92 -45.38 10.72
N ILE A 566 4.07 -44.73 10.87
CA ILE A 566 4.19 -43.47 11.61
C ILE A 566 3.62 -42.36 10.73
N THR A 567 2.46 -41.84 11.10
CA THR A 567 1.83 -40.71 10.41
C THR A 567 2.44 -39.38 10.85
N ILE A 568 2.83 -38.50 9.93
CA ILE A 568 3.34 -37.16 10.23
C ILE A 568 2.36 -36.10 9.72
N LYS A 569 1.74 -35.38 10.67
CA LYS A 569 0.96 -34.17 10.43
C LYS A 569 1.86 -32.93 10.49
N PHE A 570 1.77 -32.05 9.49
CA PHE A 570 2.61 -30.85 9.37
C PHE A 570 1.74 -29.63 8.99
N ASP A 571 1.26 -28.89 9.99
CA ASP A 571 0.27 -27.82 9.83
C ASP A 571 0.82 -26.40 9.99
N ARG A 572 2.05 -26.14 9.53
CA ARG A 572 2.60 -24.77 9.51
C ARG A 572 2.09 -23.96 8.31
N VAL A 573 0.82 -23.52 8.40
CA VAL A 573 0.12 -22.73 7.37
C VAL A 573 0.83 -21.41 7.04
N SER A 574 1.54 -20.80 8.00
CA SER A 574 2.16 -19.47 7.86
C SER A 574 3.27 -19.37 6.81
N GLU A 575 3.84 -20.49 6.34
CA GLU A 575 4.89 -20.51 5.31
C GLU A 575 4.42 -20.91 3.90
N SER A 576 3.12 -21.15 3.69
CA SER A 576 2.55 -21.69 2.44
C SER A 576 2.98 -20.94 1.16
N LYS A 577 3.36 -19.67 1.25
CA LYS A 577 3.78 -18.86 0.10
C LYS A 577 5.22 -19.13 -0.39
N LYS A 578 6.09 -19.75 0.42
CA LYS A 578 7.49 -20.00 0.07
C LYS A 578 7.91 -21.42 0.46
N ILE A 579 7.66 -22.35 -0.45
CA ILE A 579 8.00 -23.76 -0.27
C ILE A 579 9.52 -23.92 -0.38
N ARG A 580 10.17 -24.22 0.75
CA ARG A 580 11.62 -24.43 0.86
C ARG A 580 11.97 -25.91 0.78
N CYS A 581 13.11 -26.25 0.19
CA CYS A 581 13.65 -27.61 0.26
C CYS A 581 13.95 -28.02 1.73
N LEU A 582 13.96 -29.33 1.95
CA LEU A 582 14.44 -29.98 3.17
C LEU A 582 15.93 -30.28 3.01
N SER A 583 16.61 -30.51 4.12
CA SER A 583 17.94 -31.13 4.07
C SER A 583 17.84 -32.57 3.55
N LEU A 584 18.89 -33.05 2.87
CA LEU A 584 18.94 -34.42 2.35
C LEU A 584 18.73 -35.47 3.45
N ARG A 585 19.26 -35.23 4.67
CA ARG A 585 19.10 -36.15 5.80
C ARG A 585 17.65 -36.22 6.28
N ILE A 586 16.96 -35.08 6.41
CA ILE A 586 15.53 -35.05 6.74
C ILE A 586 14.71 -35.77 5.65
N PHE A 587 15.00 -35.51 4.38
CA PHE A 587 14.30 -36.19 3.29
C PHE A 587 14.44 -37.71 3.39
N LYS A 588 15.66 -38.23 3.56
CA LYS A 588 15.90 -39.67 3.68
C LYS A 588 15.15 -40.29 4.85
N LEU A 589 15.12 -39.61 6.00
CA LEU A 589 14.34 -40.06 7.15
C LEU A 589 12.86 -40.15 6.82
N LEU A 590 12.30 -39.13 6.17
CA LEU A 590 10.87 -39.05 5.81
C LEU A 590 10.47 -39.96 4.64
N SER A 591 11.42 -40.42 3.83
CA SER A 591 11.17 -41.33 2.71
C SER A 591 11.09 -42.80 3.12
N ASP A 592 11.31 -43.13 4.39
CA ASP A 592 11.15 -44.48 4.92
C ASP A 592 9.73 -45.02 4.66
N ASP A 593 9.60 -46.28 4.26
CA ASP A 593 8.32 -46.92 3.96
C ASP A 593 7.39 -47.02 5.18
N ASN A 594 7.96 -46.97 6.39
CA ASN A 594 7.20 -46.96 7.63
C ASN A 594 6.67 -45.57 8.01
N ILE A 595 6.85 -44.54 7.18
CA ILE A 595 6.40 -43.17 7.46
C ILE A 595 5.33 -42.75 6.44
N LEU A 596 4.13 -42.41 6.93
CA LEU A 596 3.07 -41.83 6.12
C LEU A 596 3.05 -40.32 6.34
N ILE A 597 2.89 -39.54 5.27
CA ILE A 597 2.84 -38.09 5.36
C ILE A 597 1.48 -37.65 4.86
N GLU A 598 0.72 -36.99 5.72
CA GLU A 598 -0.62 -36.49 5.39
C GLU A 598 -0.59 -35.03 4.93
N SER A 599 0.45 -34.27 5.29
CA SER A 599 0.54 -32.85 4.96
C SER A 599 0.97 -32.59 3.51
N ASP A 600 0.06 -32.00 2.74
CA ASP A 600 0.32 -31.47 1.39
C ASP A 600 1.53 -30.53 1.34
N ILE A 601 1.71 -29.70 2.36
CA ILE A 601 2.82 -28.75 2.41
C ILE A 601 4.14 -29.51 2.55
N LEU A 602 4.21 -30.50 3.43
CA LEU A 602 5.42 -31.28 3.64
C LEU A 602 5.73 -32.17 2.43
N ILE A 603 4.71 -32.81 1.87
CA ILE A 603 4.78 -33.52 0.59
C ILE A 603 5.37 -32.59 -0.47
N HIS A 604 4.83 -31.38 -0.65
CA HIS A 604 5.36 -30.45 -1.63
C HIS A 604 6.84 -30.10 -1.37
N ARG A 605 7.23 -29.86 -0.12
CA ARG A 605 8.65 -29.64 0.24
C ARG A 605 9.51 -30.85 -0.10
N MET A 606 9.03 -32.06 0.13
CA MET A 606 9.73 -33.29 -0.24
C MET A 606 9.83 -33.47 -1.74
N ALA A 607 8.76 -33.27 -2.51
CA ALA A 607 8.75 -33.30 -3.98
C ALA A 607 9.84 -32.36 -4.53
N LYS A 608 9.85 -31.14 -4.03
CA LYS A 608 10.83 -30.11 -4.39
C LYS A 608 12.26 -30.49 -3.99
N THR A 609 12.43 -31.18 -2.86
CA THR A 609 13.74 -31.67 -2.41
C THR A 609 14.21 -32.84 -3.27
N ALA A 610 13.34 -33.80 -3.59
CA ALA A 610 13.65 -34.89 -4.49
C ALA A 610 14.11 -34.36 -5.86
N ILE A 611 13.42 -33.34 -6.40
CA ILE A 611 13.76 -32.75 -7.69
C ILE A 611 15.08 -31.98 -7.64
N ILE A 612 15.25 -31.04 -6.69
CA ILE A 612 16.38 -30.10 -6.72
C ILE A 612 17.62 -30.69 -6.04
N VAL A 613 17.45 -31.37 -4.91
CA VAL A 613 18.57 -31.84 -4.07
C VAL A 613 19.04 -33.23 -4.50
N ILE A 614 18.13 -34.12 -4.86
CA ILE A 614 18.45 -35.51 -5.22
C ILE A 614 18.66 -35.64 -6.72
N GLY A 615 17.68 -35.18 -7.52
CA GLY A 615 17.73 -35.24 -8.98
C GLY A 615 17.75 -36.66 -9.56
N ASP A 616 17.35 -37.65 -8.76
CA ASP A 616 17.25 -39.05 -9.18
C ASP A 616 15.83 -39.31 -9.68
N VAL A 617 15.71 -39.68 -10.95
CA VAL A 617 14.43 -39.81 -11.64
C VAL A 617 13.60 -40.96 -11.06
N ASP A 618 14.23 -42.06 -10.67
CA ASP A 618 13.54 -43.23 -10.15
C ASP A 618 13.01 -42.97 -8.74
N VAL A 619 13.82 -42.31 -7.90
CA VAL A 619 13.37 -41.85 -6.57
C VAL A 619 12.17 -40.92 -6.72
N ILE A 620 12.22 -39.98 -7.66
CA ILE A 620 11.12 -39.04 -7.91
C ILE A 620 9.88 -39.77 -8.42
N ARG A 621 10.02 -40.69 -9.38
CA ARG A 621 8.89 -41.45 -9.94
C ARG A 621 8.22 -42.30 -8.87
N ASN A 622 9.00 -43.05 -8.09
CA ASN A 622 8.48 -43.86 -6.98
C ASN A 622 7.77 -43.00 -5.95
N TRP A 623 8.34 -41.84 -5.62
CA TRP A 623 7.78 -40.96 -4.62
C TRP A 623 6.48 -40.27 -5.10
N PHE A 624 6.43 -39.82 -6.35
CA PHE A 624 5.20 -39.27 -6.94
C PHE A 624 4.09 -40.31 -7.06
N ASN A 625 4.44 -41.57 -7.36
CA ASN A 625 3.49 -42.69 -7.38
C ASN A 625 2.96 -42.99 -5.98
N ARG A 626 3.83 -43.03 -4.95
CA ARG A 626 3.46 -43.33 -3.56
C ARG A 626 2.39 -42.39 -3.01
N TYR A 627 2.41 -41.12 -3.40
CA TYR A 627 1.46 -40.09 -2.91
C TYR A 627 0.45 -39.61 -3.96
N ASN A 628 0.37 -40.24 -5.14
CA ASN A 628 -0.52 -39.86 -6.24
C ASN A 628 -0.53 -38.34 -6.54
N LEU A 629 0.65 -37.74 -6.61
CA LEU A 629 0.79 -36.28 -6.60
C LEU A 629 0.41 -35.68 -7.95
N SER A 630 -0.37 -34.59 -7.93
CA SER A 630 -0.63 -33.80 -9.13
C SER A 630 -0.74 -32.30 -8.80
N ASN A 631 -0.53 -31.43 -9.79
CA ASN A 631 -0.74 -29.98 -9.71
C ASN A 631 0.14 -29.18 -8.70
N LEU A 632 1.29 -29.71 -8.30
CA LEU A 632 2.25 -29.00 -7.43
C LEU A 632 2.88 -27.78 -8.14
N LYS A 633 2.71 -26.57 -7.60
CA LYS A 633 3.26 -25.34 -8.21
C LYS A 633 4.72 -25.11 -7.77
N ASN A 634 5.54 -24.42 -8.56
CA ASN A 634 6.82 -23.86 -8.09
C ASN A 634 7.92 -24.90 -7.74
N LEU A 635 7.85 -26.12 -8.28
CA LEU A 635 8.79 -27.21 -7.99
C LEU A 635 10.26 -26.91 -8.35
N PHE A 636 10.52 -26.13 -9.40
CA PHE A 636 11.89 -25.73 -9.77
C PHE A 636 12.27 -24.32 -9.29
N THR A 637 11.32 -23.57 -8.71
CA THR A 637 11.61 -22.18 -8.34
C THR A 637 12.45 -22.12 -7.07
N MET A 638 13.57 -21.40 -7.10
CA MET A 638 14.35 -21.13 -5.90
C MET A 638 13.83 -19.87 -5.20
N TYR A 639 13.54 -19.99 -3.90
CA TYR A 639 13.42 -18.81 -3.05
C TYR A 639 14.78 -18.61 -2.37
N PRO A 640 15.33 -17.38 -2.37
CA PRO A 640 16.59 -17.11 -1.68
C PRO A 640 16.46 -17.52 -0.21
N SER A 641 17.14 -18.61 0.15
CA SER A 641 17.19 -19.12 1.50
C SER A 641 18.45 -18.60 2.17
N LYS A 642 18.31 -18.01 3.35
CA LYS A 642 19.45 -17.63 4.21
C LYS A 642 20.10 -18.84 4.89
N VAL A 643 19.53 -20.04 4.73
CA VAL A 643 20.05 -21.26 5.34
C VAL A 643 21.20 -21.78 4.47
N ASN A 644 22.43 -21.62 4.97
CA ASN A 644 23.64 -22.16 4.36
C ASN A 644 23.51 -23.69 4.20
N GLY A 645 23.91 -24.23 3.05
CA GLY A 645 24.00 -25.68 2.81
C GLY A 645 22.80 -26.36 2.14
N ILE A 646 21.75 -25.63 1.77
CA ILE A 646 20.71 -26.19 0.88
C ILE A 646 21.19 -26.07 -0.57
N PRO A 647 21.28 -27.17 -1.34
CA PRO A 647 21.69 -27.13 -2.74
C PRO A 647 20.84 -26.19 -3.56
N LYS A 648 21.49 -25.42 -4.43
CA LYS A 648 20.87 -24.51 -5.40
C LYS A 648 20.46 -25.30 -6.64
N LEU A 649 19.51 -24.77 -7.43
CA LEU A 649 19.15 -25.38 -8.71
C LEU A 649 20.36 -25.49 -9.65
N LYS A 650 21.30 -24.54 -9.56
CA LYS A 650 22.59 -24.61 -10.26
C LYS A 650 23.37 -25.90 -9.97
N ASP A 651 23.31 -26.40 -8.73
CA ASP A 651 24.03 -27.59 -8.31
C ASP A 651 23.46 -28.85 -8.98
N LEU A 652 22.14 -28.89 -9.24
CA LEU A 652 21.50 -29.95 -10.02
C LEU A 652 22.02 -29.97 -11.45
N PHE A 653 22.08 -28.80 -12.11
CA PHE A 653 22.57 -28.67 -13.49
C PHE A 653 24.06 -29.01 -13.64
N ASN A 654 24.85 -28.76 -12.58
CA ASN A 654 26.26 -29.16 -12.54
C ASN A 654 26.43 -30.67 -12.41
N LYS A 655 25.54 -31.35 -11.68
CA LYS A 655 25.65 -32.79 -11.37
C LYS A 655 25.04 -33.69 -12.43
N LYS A 656 24.07 -33.20 -13.20
CA LYS A 656 23.25 -34.00 -14.12
C LYS A 656 23.60 -33.72 -15.58
N THR A 657 23.56 -34.77 -16.39
CA THR A 657 23.69 -34.70 -17.84
C THR A 657 22.43 -34.12 -18.48
N ASP A 658 22.53 -33.65 -19.73
CA ASP A 658 21.38 -33.13 -20.47
C ASP A 658 20.25 -34.17 -20.56
N THR A 659 20.59 -35.44 -20.78
CA THR A 659 19.63 -36.55 -20.86
C THR A 659 18.90 -36.74 -19.52
N GLU A 660 19.62 -36.77 -18.40
CA GLU A 660 19.01 -36.89 -17.07
C GLU A 660 18.15 -35.66 -16.72
N LEU A 661 18.56 -34.45 -17.11
CA LEU A 661 17.79 -33.22 -16.88
C LEU A 661 16.50 -33.20 -17.72
N ILE A 662 16.56 -33.69 -18.96
CA ILE A 662 15.39 -33.86 -19.84
C ILE A 662 14.45 -34.92 -19.27
N GLU A 663 14.97 -36.06 -18.84
CA GLU A 663 14.18 -37.12 -18.24
C GLU A 663 13.51 -36.63 -16.94
N LEU A 664 14.26 -35.95 -16.08
CA LEU A 664 13.74 -35.29 -14.88
C LEU A 664 12.64 -34.29 -15.20
N TYR A 665 12.84 -33.43 -16.20
CA TYR A 665 11.83 -32.48 -16.66
C TYR A 665 10.55 -33.21 -17.11
N ASN A 666 10.70 -34.29 -17.90
CA ASN A 666 9.57 -35.08 -18.41
C ASN A 666 8.80 -35.80 -17.32
N VAL A 667 9.48 -36.39 -16.34
CA VAL A 667 8.82 -37.02 -15.19
C VAL A 667 8.05 -35.98 -14.40
N VAL A 668 8.65 -34.82 -14.13
CA VAL A 668 7.94 -33.75 -13.41
C VAL A 668 6.78 -33.20 -14.25
N SER A 669 6.94 -32.98 -15.56
CA SER A 669 5.88 -32.41 -16.41
C SER A 669 4.71 -33.38 -16.63
N THR A 670 5.00 -34.67 -16.74
CA THR A 670 3.99 -35.73 -16.94
C THR A 670 3.13 -35.89 -15.71
N VAL A 671 3.77 -35.97 -14.53
CA VAL A 671 3.02 -36.18 -13.29
C VAL A 671 2.36 -34.88 -12.82
N ASN A 672 3.04 -33.75 -13.01
CA ASN A 672 2.50 -32.43 -12.70
C ASN A 672 1.90 -31.76 -13.96
N LYS A 673 0.71 -32.23 -14.36
CA LYS A 673 -0.06 -31.82 -15.56
C LYS A 673 -0.05 -30.32 -15.90
N LYS A 674 0.19 -29.43 -14.93
CA LYS A 674 0.34 -27.98 -15.12
C LYS A 674 1.63 -27.44 -14.48
N MET A 675 2.79 -27.86 -15.00
CA MET A 675 4.05 -27.21 -14.65
C MET A 675 3.94 -25.70 -14.87
N ASN A 676 4.08 -24.93 -13.79
CA ASN A 676 3.81 -23.50 -13.88
C ASN A 676 4.88 -22.78 -14.71
N LYS A 677 4.46 -21.68 -15.35
CA LYS A 677 5.31 -20.87 -16.23
C LYS A 677 6.64 -20.46 -15.57
N ARG A 678 6.61 -20.17 -14.27
CA ARG A 678 7.80 -19.77 -13.51
C ARG A 678 8.82 -20.89 -13.35
N SER A 679 8.39 -22.12 -13.11
CA SER A 679 9.30 -23.28 -12.97
C SER A 679 9.99 -23.63 -14.28
N ARG A 680 9.25 -23.58 -15.41
CA ARG A 680 9.83 -23.76 -16.74
C ARG A 680 10.90 -22.71 -17.02
N MET A 681 10.60 -21.44 -16.70
CA MET A 681 11.55 -20.37 -16.89
C MET A 681 12.82 -20.56 -16.07
N GLU A 682 12.70 -20.95 -14.80
CA GLU A 682 13.87 -21.15 -13.94
C GLU A 682 14.79 -22.25 -14.50
N MET A 683 14.21 -23.33 -15.05
CA MET A 683 14.98 -24.37 -15.72
C MET A 683 15.65 -23.86 -17.00
N ILE A 684 14.95 -23.12 -17.85
CA ILE A 684 15.52 -22.51 -19.05
C ILE A 684 16.68 -21.60 -18.68
N MET A 685 16.53 -20.78 -17.64
CA MET A 685 17.60 -19.90 -17.17
C MET A 685 18.82 -20.65 -16.68
N GLN A 686 18.65 -21.68 -15.85
CA GLN A 686 19.80 -22.47 -15.40
C GLN A 686 20.43 -23.26 -16.56
N ALA A 687 19.63 -23.74 -17.51
CA ALA A 687 20.13 -24.38 -18.73
C ALA A 687 20.94 -23.41 -19.59
N LEU A 688 20.47 -22.17 -19.75
CA LEU A 688 21.16 -21.10 -20.48
C LEU A 688 22.50 -20.75 -19.83
N VAL A 689 22.50 -20.49 -18.52
CA VAL A 689 23.70 -20.16 -17.72
C VAL A 689 24.78 -21.24 -17.84
N GLN A 690 24.38 -22.49 -18.04
CA GLN A 690 25.25 -23.66 -18.12
C GLN A 690 25.45 -24.20 -19.55
N ASP A 691 24.97 -23.47 -20.56
CA ASP A 691 25.04 -23.85 -21.97
C ASP A 691 24.46 -25.24 -22.32
N ARG A 692 23.39 -25.64 -21.64
CA ARG A 692 22.70 -26.94 -21.81
C ARG A 692 21.60 -26.85 -22.87
N ILE A 693 21.97 -26.66 -24.13
CA ILE A 693 21.01 -26.32 -25.20
C ILE A 693 20.02 -27.44 -25.50
N LYS A 694 20.42 -28.70 -25.41
CA LYS A 694 19.49 -29.82 -25.60
C LYS A 694 18.34 -29.77 -24.60
N VAL A 695 18.61 -29.32 -23.37
CA VAL A 695 17.59 -29.12 -22.33
C VAL A 695 16.66 -27.96 -22.69
N ILE A 696 17.20 -26.85 -23.21
CA ILE A 696 16.43 -25.68 -23.67
C ILE A 696 15.50 -26.06 -24.82
N GLU A 697 16.05 -26.66 -25.88
CA GLU A 697 15.31 -27.14 -27.05
C GLU A 697 14.14 -28.04 -26.63
N HIS A 698 14.41 -28.98 -25.73
CA HIS A 698 13.39 -29.90 -25.22
C HIS A 698 12.27 -29.17 -24.48
N ILE A 699 12.59 -28.27 -23.54
CA ILE A 699 11.59 -27.54 -22.74
C ILE A 699 10.74 -26.61 -23.62
N ILE A 700 11.34 -25.96 -24.62
CA ILE A 700 10.62 -25.09 -25.57
C ILE A 700 9.65 -25.92 -26.42
N ASN A 701 10.09 -27.09 -26.90
CA ASN A 701 9.29 -27.95 -27.78
C ASN A 701 8.16 -28.71 -27.06
N ASP A 702 8.29 -28.97 -25.75
CA ASP A 702 7.27 -29.62 -24.92
C ASP A 702 6.01 -28.74 -24.70
N GLY A 703 6.10 -27.43 -24.97
CA GLY A 703 4.99 -26.49 -24.79
C GLY A 703 3.79 -26.73 -25.71
N LYS A 704 2.71 -27.36 -25.20
CA LYS A 704 1.39 -27.45 -25.88
C LYS A 704 0.73 -26.08 -26.16
N ASP A 705 1.21 -25.01 -25.54
CA ASP A 705 0.70 -23.66 -25.80
C ASP A 705 1.11 -23.24 -27.23
N LYS A 706 0.17 -23.34 -28.18
CA LYS A 706 0.34 -22.87 -29.58
C LYS A 706 0.78 -21.39 -29.67
N LYS A 707 0.60 -20.59 -28.61
CA LYS A 707 1.11 -19.20 -28.51
C LYS A 707 2.63 -19.09 -28.63
N TRP A 708 3.38 -20.16 -28.35
CA TRP A 708 4.85 -20.19 -28.41
C TRP A 708 5.35 -20.49 -29.84
N LYS A 709 4.47 -21.05 -30.68
CA LYS A 709 4.72 -21.31 -32.11
C LYS A 709 4.34 -20.13 -33.03
N ARG A 710 3.71 -19.07 -32.52
CA ARG A 710 3.43 -17.87 -33.33
C ARG A 710 4.71 -17.06 -33.53
N ALA A 711 5.39 -17.39 -34.63
CA ALA A 711 6.33 -16.62 -35.44
C ALA A 711 7.13 -15.51 -34.72
N LEU A 712 8.35 -15.85 -34.28
CA LEU A 712 9.49 -15.00 -34.62
C LEU A 712 9.50 -14.91 -36.15
N ALA A 713 9.24 -13.71 -36.69
CA ALA A 713 8.97 -13.46 -38.09
C ALA A 713 10.05 -14.03 -39.05
N PRO A 714 9.75 -14.18 -40.36
CA PRO A 714 10.70 -14.63 -41.39
C PRO A 714 11.99 -13.79 -41.53
N LEU A 715 12.12 -12.67 -40.81
CA LEU A 715 13.24 -11.74 -40.87
C LEU A 715 14.58 -12.27 -40.31
N PHE A 716 14.61 -13.45 -39.71
CA PHE A 716 15.85 -14.06 -39.16
C PHE A 716 16.38 -15.27 -39.95
N PHE A 717 15.80 -15.60 -41.11
CA PHE A 717 16.21 -16.78 -41.88
C PHE A 717 17.24 -16.44 -42.97
N SER A 718 18.52 -16.43 -42.60
CA SER A 718 19.62 -16.64 -43.55
C SER A 718 20.19 -18.04 -43.38
N ASN A 719 20.21 -18.83 -44.47
CA ASN A 719 20.62 -20.24 -44.52
C ASN A 719 22.13 -20.44 -44.31
N SER A 720 22.64 -20.25 -43.10
CA SER A 720 23.99 -20.70 -42.72
C SER A 720 23.94 -21.86 -41.71
N PRO A 721 24.42 -23.07 -42.06
CA PRO A 721 24.31 -24.28 -41.25
C PRO A 721 25.22 -24.33 -40.00
N SER A 722 25.99 -23.28 -39.70
CA SER A 722 26.96 -23.25 -38.59
C SER A 722 26.45 -22.66 -37.26
N SER A 723 25.16 -22.29 -37.13
CA SER A 723 24.69 -21.56 -35.92
C SER A 723 23.41 -22.06 -35.23
N SER A 724 22.96 -23.31 -35.43
CA SER A 724 21.76 -23.84 -34.72
C SER A 724 21.85 -23.66 -33.20
N LYS A 725 23.04 -23.89 -32.64
CA LYS A 725 23.38 -23.66 -31.24
C LYS A 725 23.14 -22.20 -30.81
N LYS A 726 23.60 -21.24 -31.60
CA LYS A 726 23.45 -19.79 -31.35
C LYS A 726 21.98 -19.36 -31.47
N TYR A 727 21.27 -19.91 -32.45
CA TYR A 727 19.87 -19.63 -32.70
C TYR A 727 18.95 -20.08 -31.55
N GLU A 728 19.16 -21.28 -31.01
CA GLU A 728 18.37 -21.77 -29.88
C GLU A 728 18.68 -21.02 -28.57
N ARG A 729 19.93 -20.57 -28.36
CA ARG A 729 20.26 -19.63 -27.27
C ARG A 729 19.52 -18.32 -27.42
N MET A 730 19.53 -17.73 -28.62
CA MET A 730 18.90 -16.46 -28.92
C MET A 730 17.38 -16.51 -28.68
N LYS A 731 16.71 -17.57 -29.14
CA LYS A 731 15.29 -17.81 -28.84
C LYS A 731 15.00 -17.81 -27.35
N ALA A 732 15.82 -18.50 -26.58
CA ALA A 732 15.64 -18.63 -25.14
C ALA A 732 15.91 -17.31 -24.38
N ILE A 733 16.85 -16.49 -24.85
CA ILE A 733 17.09 -15.14 -24.32
C ILE A 733 15.93 -14.19 -24.65
N ILE A 734 15.47 -14.16 -25.90
CA ILE A 734 14.31 -13.35 -26.33
C ILE A 734 13.06 -13.78 -25.55
N PHE A 735 12.89 -15.09 -25.36
CA PHE A 735 11.83 -15.64 -24.54
C PHE A 735 11.90 -15.15 -23.08
N TYR A 736 13.11 -15.00 -22.53
CA TYR A 736 13.32 -14.46 -21.19
C TYR A 736 12.91 -12.99 -21.09
N ASP A 737 13.35 -12.20 -22.07
CA ASP A 737 13.20 -10.75 -22.12
C ASP A 737 11.74 -10.28 -22.20
N HIS A 738 10.99 -10.80 -23.18
CA HIS A 738 9.61 -10.41 -23.47
C HIS A 738 8.62 -10.69 -22.32
N LYS A 739 9.02 -11.48 -21.32
CA LYS A 739 8.14 -11.99 -20.25
C LYS A 739 8.36 -11.34 -18.90
N PHE A 740 9.53 -10.78 -18.64
CA PHE A 740 9.85 -10.15 -17.36
C PHE A 740 9.76 -8.62 -17.40
N ASN A 741 9.35 -8.02 -18.52
CA ASN A 741 9.39 -6.57 -18.70
C ASN A 741 10.76 -6.00 -18.31
N PHE A 742 11.84 -6.69 -18.70
CA PHE A 742 13.09 -5.97 -18.89
C PHE A 742 12.87 -5.14 -20.14
N LYS A 743 12.28 -3.94 -19.98
CA LYS A 743 12.28 -2.96 -21.05
C LYS A 743 13.75 -2.57 -21.25
N TYR A 744 14.43 -3.20 -22.20
CA TYR A 744 15.58 -2.58 -22.84
C TYR A 744 15.01 -1.41 -23.66
N ASP A 745 14.97 -0.21 -23.08
CA ASP A 745 14.48 1.03 -23.71
C ASP A 745 15.48 1.59 -24.75
N TYR A 746 16.25 0.73 -25.40
CA TYR A 746 17.16 1.11 -26.50
C TYR A 746 17.02 0.09 -27.64
N ASP A 747 16.34 0.47 -28.71
CA ASP A 747 16.28 -0.32 -29.95
C ASP A 747 17.69 -0.61 -30.51
N ASP A 748 18.68 0.27 -30.25
CA ASP A 748 20.09 0.09 -30.63
C ASP A 748 20.85 -0.98 -29.80
N ASP A 749 20.39 -1.29 -28.57
CA ASP A 749 21.07 -2.28 -27.73
C ASP A 749 20.62 -3.71 -28.03
N GLN A 750 19.50 -3.93 -28.71
CA GLN A 750 19.14 -5.27 -29.20
C GLN A 750 20.14 -5.74 -30.27
N GLU A 751 20.58 -4.87 -31.17
CA GLU A 751 21.61 -5.19 -32.17
C GLU A 751 22.97 -5.48 -31.51
N ARG A 752 23.38 -4.69 -30.51
CA ARG A 752 24.59 -4.95 -29.70
C ARG A 752 24.50 -6.19 -28.82
N LEU A 753 23.32 -6.52 -28.30
CA LEU A 753 23.10 -7.77 -27.58
C LEU A 753 23.23 -8.96 -28.55
N LEU A 754 22.71 -8.83 -29.77
CA LEU A 754 22.86 -9.84 -30.84
C LEU A 754 24.32 -10.02 -31.29
N GLU A 755 25.10 -8.92 -31.34
CA GLU A 755 26.56 -8.96 -31.57
C GLU A 755 27.30 -9.63 -30.41
N LYS A 756 26.95 -9.34 -29.15
CA LYS A 756 27.53 -9.99 -27.95
C LYS A 756 27.09 -11.45 -27.76
N ILE A 757 25.95 -11.85 -28.31
CA ILE A 757 25.55 -13.28 -28.37
C ILE A 757 26.47 -14.07 -29.34
N ALA A 758 27.22 -13.39 -30.22
CA ALA A 758 28.13 -14.05 -31.17
C ALA A 758 29.42 -14.61 -30.56
N ASP A 759 29.93 -14.03 -29.47
CA ASP A 759 31.25 -14.36 -28.90
C ASP A 759 31.17 -15.17 -27.58
N GLY A 760 29.97 -15.38 -27.03
CA GLY A 760 29.76 -16.12 -25.78
C GLY A 760 29.77 -15.25 -24.51
N THR A 761 29.87 -13.92 -24.64
CA THR A 761 29.79 -12.97 -23.50
C THR A 761 28.41 -12.89 -22.86
N ASP A 762 27.36 -13.29 -23.60
CA ASP A 762 25.99 -13.45 -23.10
C ASP A 762 25.90 -14.45 -21.94
N ILE A 763 26.60 -15.58 -22.02
CA ILE A 763 26.64 -16.60 -20.96
C ILE A 763 27.38 -16.07 -19.73
N GLU A 764 28.46 -15.32 -19.91
CA GLU A 764 29.19 -14.71 -18.80
C GLU A 764 28.33 -13.66 -18.09
N TYR A 765 27.60 -12.83 -18.84
CA TYR A 765 26.63 -11.88 -18.29
C TYR A 765 25.49 -12.60 -17.55
N LEU A 766 24.91 -13.65 -18.15
CA LEU A 766 23.87 -14.46 -17.51
C LEU A 766 24.39 -15.16 -16.25
N ARG A 767 25.63 -15.67 -16.25
CA ARG A 767 26.31 -16.23 -15.07
C ARG A 767 26.52 -15.17 -13.99
N TYR A 768 26.89 -13.97 -14.39
CA TYR A 768 27.10 -12.84 -13.48
C TYR A 768 25.79 -12.43 -12.79
N ILE A 769 24.70 -12.19 -13.53
CA ILE A 769 23.41 -11.80 -12.94
C ILE A 769 22.74 -12.93 -12.15
N SER A 770 23.05 -14.20 -12.45
CA SER A 770 22.44 -15.37 -11.78
C SER A 770 23.25 -15.88 -10.57
N SER A 771 24.49 -15.42 -10.38
CA SER A 771 25.33 -15.85 -9.25
C SER A 771 25.07 -14.99 -8.01
N PRO A 772 24.58 -15.56 -6.89
CA PRO A 772 24.53 -14.84 -5.62
C PRO A 772 25.96 -14.71 -5.09
N GLN A 773 26.52 -13.50 -5.09
CA GLN A 773 27.88 -13.19 -4.63
C GLN A 773 28.20 -13.81 -3.25
N VAL A 774 28.93 -14.93 -3.24
CA VAL A 774 29.95 -15.31 -2.23
C VAL A 774 30.86 -16.35 -2.88
N SER A 775 32.10 -16.00 -3.23
CA SER A 775 33.18 -16.97 -3.47
C SER A 775 34.25 -16.77 -2.41
N THR A 776 34.72 -17.87 -1.82
CA THR A 776 35.74 -17.86 -0.75
C THR A 776 37.15 -17.63 -1.31
N PRO A 777 38.07 -17.02 -0.53
CA PRO A 777 39.44 -16.72 -0.98
C PRO A 777 40.32 -17.92 -1.37
N ALA A 778 39.92 -19.15 -1.04
CA ALA A 778 40.75 -20.34 -1.25
C ALA A 778 40.83 -20.78 -2.73
N ASP A 779 39.84 -20.43 -3.56
CA ASP A 779 39.79 -20.80 -4.98
C ASP A 779 40.70 -19.93 -5.87
N PHE A 780 41.46 -18.99 -5.30
CA PHE A 780 42.23 -17.98 -6.04
C PHE A 780 43.71 -18.32 -6.29
N LYS A 781 44.23 -19.46 -5.80
CA LYS A 781 45.69 -19.72 -5.83
C LYS A 781 46.24 -20.47 -7.05
N SER A 782 45.42 -20.99 -7.97
CA SER A 782 45.93 -21.87 -9.04
C SER A 782 45.51 -21.51 -10.48
N VAL A 783 45.17 -20.25 -10.77
CA VAL A 783 44.84 -19.81 -12.14
C VAL A 783 45.96 -18.90 -12.70
N PRO A 784 46.38 -19.05 -13.98
CA PRO A 784 47.45 -18.24 -14.58
C PRO A 784 47.12 -16.73 -14.57
N LYS A 785 48.17 -15.89 -14.46
CA LYS A 785 48.10 -14.41 -14.34
C LYS A 785 47.35 -13.68 -15.47
N GLU A 786 46.95 -14.36 -16.54
CA GLU A 786 46.22 -13.77 -17.67
C GLU A 786 44.69 -13.91 -17.57
N GLY A 787 44.16 -14.57 -16.53
CA GLY A 787 42.73 -14.81 -16.32
C GLY A 787 42.17 -14.27 -14.99
N ILE A 788 42.58 -13.06 -14.56
CA ILE A 788 42.07 -12.45 -13.32
C ILE A 788 40.67 -11.87 -13.59
N SER A 789 39.65 -12.38 -12.91
CA SER A 789 38.27 -11.95 -13.06
C SER A 789 38.03 -10.55 -12.44
N GLN A 790 37.53 -9.71 -13.33
CA GLN A 790 37.10 -8.33 -13.26
C GLN A 790 36.10 -8.04 -12.12
N LEU A 791 36.26 -6.90 -11.44
CA LEU A 791 35.31 -6.41 -10.44
C LEU A 791 34.27 -5.51 -11.12
N ASP A 792 33.07 -6.04 -11.35
CA ASP A 792 31.92 -5.24 -11.75
C ASP A 792 31.20 -4.74 -10.49
N PHE A 793 31.34 -3.45 -10.19
CA PHE A 793 30.69 -2.81 -9.04
C PHE A 793 29.37 -2.20 -9.52
N HIS A 794 28.26 -2.91 -9.31
CA HIS A 794 26.95 -2.29 -9.44
C HIS A 794 26.64 -1.41 -8.22
N THR A 795 26.63 -0.10 -8.46
CA THR A 795 26.02 0.96 -7.64
C THR A 795 26.44 1.00 -6.17
N VAL A 796 27.69 1.39 -5.90
CA VAL A 796 28.15 1.74 -4.55
C VAL A 796 27.78 3.20 -4.25
N TYR A 797 26.70 3.43 -3.49
CA TYR A 797 26.28 4.80 -3.14
C TYR A 797 27.25 5.52 -2.17
N LEU A 798 28.10 4.78 -1.46
CA LEU A 798 29.04 5.34 -0.49
C LEU A 798 30.35 4.55 -0.52
N VAL A 799 31.44 5.18 -0.97
CA VAL A 799 32.78 4.62 -0.82
C VAL A 799 33.25 4.93 0.60
N HIS A 800 33.42 3.91 1.43
CA HIS A 800 33.92 4.09 2.79
C HIS A 800 35.32 4.73 2.77
N ARG A 801 35.60 5.68 3.67
CA ARG A 801 36.84 6.50 3.67
C ARG A 801 38.13 5.67 3.64
N VAL A 802 38.12 4.49 4.27
CA VAL A 802 39.26 3.55 4.27
C VAL A 802 39.68 3.15 2.85
N PHE A 803 38.74 3.02 1.92
CA PHE A 803 39.01 2.66 0.52
C PHE A 803 39.52 3.85 -0.33
N CYS A 804 39.58 5.05 0.22
CA CYS A 804 40.11 6.25 -0.44
C CYS A 804 41.60 6.49 -0.16
N THR A 805 42.29 5.56 0.49
CA THR A 805 43.76 5.64 0.63
C THR A 805 44.45 5.22 -0.68
N ARG A 806 45.64 5.74 -0.95
CA ARG A 806 46.41 5.43 -2.17
C ARG A 806 46.47 3.94 -2.50
N HIS A 807 46.76 3.11 -1.49
CA HIS A 807 46.84 1.66 -1.63
C HIS A 807 45.56 1.05 -2.22
N TYR A 808 44.38 1.46 -1.74
CA TYR A 808 43.12 0.95 -2.27
C TYR A 808 42.71 1.61 -3.58
N ILE A 809 43.07 2.88 -3.79
CA ILE A 809 42.87 3.57 -5.07
C ILE A 809 43.69 2.90 -6.19
N ASP A 810 44.91 2.43 -5.89
CA ASP A 810 45.73 1.66 -6.82
C ASP A 810 45.12 0.29 -7.11
N LEU A 811 44.65 -0.38 -6.05
CA LEU A 811 43.97 -1.65 -6.17
C LEU A 811 42.71 -1.51 -7.04
N LEU A 812 41.89 -0.48 -6.81
CA LEU A 812 40.72 -0.20 -7.64
C LEU A 812 41.14 0.17 -9.06
N SER A 813 42.12 1.05 -9.23
CA SER A 813 42.66 1.46 -10.54
C SER A 813 43.16 0.28 -11.38
N ALA A 814 43.71 -0.76 -10.75
CA ALA A 814 44.16 -1.97 -11.42
C ALA A 814 42.99 -2.84 -11.95
N HIS A 815 41.80 -2.73 -11.37
CA HIS A 815 40.66 -3.62 -11.66
C HIS A 815 39.49 -2.93 -12.39
N VAL A 816 39.57 -1.62 -12.65
CA VAL A 816 38.48 -0.83 -13.27
C VAL A 816 38.54 -0.91 -14.82
N ARG A 817 37.65 -1.70 -15.43
CA ARG A 817 37.31 -1.66 -16.88
C ARG A 817 35.80 -1.36 -17.05
N GLY A 818 35.45 -0.34 -17.85
CA GLY A 818 34.06 0.10 -18.09
C GLY A 818 33.69 1.44 -17.41
N ASN A 819 32.51 1.97 -17.75
CA ASN A 819 31.94 3.17 -17.11
C ASN A 819 31.37 2.77 -15.74
N PHE A 820 32.00 3.23 -14.66
CA PHE A 820 31.59 2.88 -13.29
C PHE A 820 30.45 3.78 -12.82
N ILE A 821 29.23 3.25 -12.71
CA ILE A 821 28.07 3.93 -12.11
C ILE A 821 28.20 3.91 -10.58
N ILE A 822 29.13 4.70 -10.08
CA ILE A 822 29.24 5.05 -8.67
C ILE A 822 28.99 6.55 -8.60
N THR A 823 27.80 7.01 -8.18
CA THR A 823 27.60 8.42 -7.82
C THR A 823 28.23 8.64 -6.45
N SER A 824 29.55 8.77 -6.41
CA SER A 824 30.31 8.68 -5.15
C SER A 824 30.54 10.02 -4.48
N ASN A 825 30.47 10.00 -3.15
CA ASN A 825 31.15 10.96 -2.27
C ASN A 825 32.67 10.68 -2.21
N ILE A 826 33.30 10.30 -3.32
CA ILE A 826 34.72 9.88 -3.31
C ILE A 826 35.63 11.05 -2.96
N ILE A 827 35.41 12.22 -3.55
CA ILE A 827 36.20 13.43 -3.25
C ILE A 827 36.08 13.80 -1.78
N GLN A 828 34.85 13.82 -1.25
CA GLN A 828 34.60 14.02 0.17
C GLN A 828 35.33 12.97 1.03
N SER A 829 35.27 11.70 0.66
CA SER A 829 35.86 10.61 1.45
C SER A 829 37.38 10.63 1.42
N THR A 830 37.98 10.94 0.27
CA THR A 830 39.42 11.16 0.10
C THR A 830 39.89 12.34 0.94
N LEU A 831 39.23 13.49 0.82
CA LEU A 831 39.60 14.69 1.57
C LEU A 831 39.41 14.51 3.09
N LEU A 832 38.46 13.69 3.53
CA LEU A 832 38.27 13.39 4.96
C LEU A 832 39.25 12.34 5.50
N GLN A 833 39.84 11.52 4.62
CA GLN A 833 40.84 10.50 4.98
C GLN A 833 42.28 11.03 4.85
N ALA A 834 42.47 12.08 4.05
CA ALA A 834 43.77 12.67 3.80
C ALA A 834 44.45 13.10 5.11
N PRO A 835 45.74 12.76 5.30
CA PRO A 835 46.52 13.33 6.39
C PRO A 835 46.50 14.86 6.31
N LYS A 836 46.44 15.53 7.47
CA LYS A 836 46.42 16.99 7.52
C LYS A 836 47.63 17.59 6.78
N GLY A 837 47.39 18.52 5.86
CA GLY A 837 48.42 19.11 5.00
C GLY A 837 48.78 18.27 3.76
N LYS A 838 48.07 17.15 3.50
CA LYS A 838 48.22 16.31 2.30
C LYS A 838 46.95 16.25 1.46
N GLU A 839 45.95 17.08 1.75
CA GLU A 839 44.63 17.08 1.10
C GLU A 839 44.75 17.29 -0.42
N TYR A 840 45.56 18.25 -0.87
CA TYR A 840 45.81 18.45 -2.31
C TYR A 840 46.48 17.24 -2.95
N ALA A 841 47.48 16.66 -2.28
CA ALA A 841 48.22 15.53 -2.81
C ALA A 841 47.33 14.28 -2.94
N GLU A 842 46.43 14.05 -1.99
CA GLU A 842 45.47 12.93 -2.05
C GLU A 842 44.33 13.21 -3.05
N LEU A 843 43.88 14.45 -3.18
CA LEU A 843 42.91 14.86 -4.20
C LEU A 843 43.48 14.65 -5.61
N ASP A 844 44.70 15.16 -5.87
CA ASP A 844 45.42 14.98 -7.13
C ASP A 844 45.66 13.49 -7.41
N TYR A 845 45.98 12.71 -6.38
CA TYR A 845 46.17 11.27 -6.53
C TYR A 845 44.89 10.58 -7.02
N VAL A 846 43.74 10.87 -6.39
CA VAL A 846 42.47 10.25 -6.76
C VAL A 846 42.01 10.71 -8.13
N LEU A 847 42.04 12.02 -8.41
CA LEU A 847 41.60 12.60 -9.69
C LEU A 847 42.46 12.14 -10.89
N ASN A 848 43.76 11.86 -10.68
CA ASN A 848 44.67 11.40 -11.73
C ASN A 848 44.84 9.86 -11.78
N SER A 849 44.17 9.12 -10.88
CA SER A 849 44.20 7.65 -10.90
C SER A 849 43.28 7.10 -12.00
N LYS A 850 43.60 5.92 -12.58
CA LYS A 850 42.72 5.24 -13.54
C LYS A 850 41.31 4.99 -12.99
N PHE A 851 41.19 4.86 -11.66
CA PHE A 851 39.90 4.79 -11.00
C PHE A 851 39.15 6.12 -11.04
N GLY A 852 39.80 7.23 -10.71
CA GLY A 852 39.23 8.57 -10.80
C GLY A 852 38.78 8.93 -12.22
N GLU A 853 39.60 8.60 -13.23
CA GLU A 853 39.30 8.84 -14.65
C GLU A 853 38.01 8.16 -15.13
N LYS A 854 37.63 7.02 -14.53
CA LYS A 854 36.48 6.20 -14.94
C LYS A 854 35.29 6.25 -13.99
N CYS A 855 35.47 6.77 -12.78
CA CYS A 855 34.45 6.86 -11.75
C CYS A 855 33.51 8.05 -12.01
N HIS A 856 32.21 7.87 -11.85
CA HIS A 856 31.29 9.01 -11.90
C HIS A 856 31.43 9.92 -10.66
N ILE A 857 31.97 11.13 -10.82
CA ILE A 857 32.11 12.10 -9.74
C ILE A 857 30.85 12.97 -9.68
N ASN A 858 30.23 13.06 -8.50
CA ASN A 858 29.18 14.05 -8.26
C ASN A 858 29.85 15.42 -8.02
N ILE A 859 29.86 16.25 -9.06
CA ILE A 859 30.53 17.56 -9.03
C ILE A 859 29.84 18.51 -8.06
N ALA A 860 28.50 18.56 -8.07
CA ALA A 860 27.73 19.42 -7.17
C ALA A 860 28.04 19.09 -5.69
N GLU A 861 28.03 17.81 -5.31
CA GLU A 861 28.36 17.42 -3.94
C GLU A 861 29.82 17.70 -3.57
N SER A 862 30.74 17.50 -4.52
CA SER A 862 32.18 17.73 -4.30
C SER A 862 32.48 19.21 -4.13
N VAL A 863 31.88 20.09 -4.95
CA VAL A 863 32.00 21.55 -4.83
C VAL A 863 31.40 22.01 -3.50
N GLY A 864 30.17 21.62 -3.18
CA GLY A 864 29.54 21.98 -1.91
C GLY A 864 30.38 21.57 -0.70
N PHE A 865 30.94 20.35 -0.72
CA PHE A 865 31.83 19.87 0.33
C PHE A 865 33.15 20.66 0.46
N ILE A 866 33.79 21.03 -0.67
CA ILE A 866 35.01 21.85 -0.64
C ILE A 866 34.72 23.25 -0.08
N ILE A 867 33.57 23.84 -0.44
CA ILE A 867 33.14 25.12 0.11
C ILE A 867 32.92 25.01 1.62
N ASP A 868 32.14 24.03 2.06
CA ASP A 868 31.83 23.82 3.48
C ASP A 868 33.07 23.55 4.35
N LYS A 869 33.98 22.68 3.87
CA LYS A 869 35.08 22.17 4.69
C LYS A 869 36.36 22.98 4.57
N TYR A 870 36.63 23.52 3.38
CA TYR A 870 37.87 24.21 3.04
C TYR A 870 37.63 25.68 2.66
N ARG A 871 36.45 26.24 3.01
CA ARG A 871 36.08 27.65 2.79
C ARG A 871 36.14 28.08 1.32
N GLY A 872 35.89 27.13 0.42
CA GLY A 872 35.88 27.38 -1.02
C GLY A 872 37.27 27.63 -1.58
N ASP A 873 38.25 26.88 -1.09
CA ASP A 873 39.62 26.88 -1.60
C ASP A 873 39.66 26.77 -3.13
N ASN A 874 40.02 27.88 -3.78
CA ASN A 874 40.02 28.00 -5.23
C ASN A 874 40.94 26.96 -5.89
N ASP A 875 42.06 26.59 -5.26
CA ASP A 875 43.03 25.66 -5.84
C ASP A 875 42.47 24.23 -5.86
N MET A 876 41.69 23.82 -4.86
CA MET A 876 40.99 22.53 -4.88
C MET A 876 39.84 22.52 -5.89
N LEU A 877 39.12 23.63 -6.02
CA LEU A 877 38.04 23.78 -6.99
C LEU A 877 38.56 23.77 -8.43
N GLU A 878 39.67 24.45 -8.73
CA GLU A 878 40.31 24.43 -10.04
C GLU A 878 40.77 23.02 -10.45
N ARG A 879 41.28 22.21 -9.51
CA ARG A 879 41.63 20.80 -9.77
C ARG A 879 40.40 19.96 -10.15
N LEU A 880 39.28 20.18 -9.47
CA LEU A 880 38.03 19.50 -9.79
C LEU A 880 37.46 19.94 -11.15
N ILE A 881 37.55 21.24 -11.47
CA ILE A 881 37.16 21.80 -12.77
C ILE A 881 38.05 21.24 -13.88
N GLU A 882 39.36 21.18 -13.67
CA GLU A 882 40.33 20.60 -14.61
C GLU A 882 40.03 19.12 -14.89
N HIS A 883 39.74 18.34 -13.84
CA HIS A 883 39.34 16.95 -14.00
C HIS A 883 38.01 16.82 -14.77
N ALA A 884 37.01 17.64 -14.44
CA ALA A 884 35.74 17.65 -15.17
C ALA A 884 35.91 18.03 -16.65
N ARG A 885 36.85 18.94 -16.96
CA ARG A 885 37.18 19.31 -18.33
C ARG A 885 37.83 18.17 -19.11
N LYS A 886 38.72 17.40 -18.47
CA LYS A 886 39.37 16.22 -19.05
C LYS A 886 38.40 15.04 -19.22
N PHE A 887 37.49 14.85 -18.27
CA PHE A 887 36.59 13.68 -18.20
C PHE A 887 35.12 14.08 -18.00
N PRO A 888 34.51 14.87 -18.91
CA PRO A 888 33.16 15.40 -18.73
C PRO A 888 32.14 14.28 -18.56
N TRP A 889 32.25 13.18 -19.33
CA TRP A 889 31.37 12.01 -19.27
C TRP A 889 31.35 11.31 -17.92
N HIS A 890 32.42 11.47 -17.13
CA HIS A 890 32.54 10.90 -15.80
C HIS A 890 32.15 11.89 -14.69
N CYS A 891 31.66 13.08 -15.03
CA CYS A 891 31.22 14.07 -14.06
C CYS A 891 29.71 14.26 -14.15
N ARG A 892 29.00 14.20 -13.03
CA ARG A 892 27.53 14.28 -12.96
C ARG A 892 27.07 15.40 -12.04
N PHE A 893 25.87 15.90 -12.30
CA PHE A 893 25.15 16.87 -11.47
C PHE A 893 23.79 16.34 -11.05
N PRO A 894 23.73 15.45 -10.03
CA PRO A 894 22.45 15.03 -9.50
C PRO A 894 21.68 16.23 -8.96
N PHE A 895 20.42 16.38 -9.37
CA PHE A 895 19.57 17.49 -8.93
C PHE A 895 19.46 17.59 -7.41
N GLY A 896 19.41 16.46 -6.69
CA GLY A 896 19.38 16.46 -5.23
C GLY A 896 20.61 17.13 -4.58
N SER A 897 21.78 17.05 -5.22
CA SER A 897 22.99 17.75 -4.75
C SER A 897 22.99 19.22 -5.15
N ILE A 898 22.50 19.59 -6.33
CA ILE A 898 22.34 21.01 -6.68
C ILE A 898 21.34 21.68 -5.72
N ASP A 899 20.15 21.10 -5.56
CA ASP A 899 19.08 21.62 -4.70
C ASP A 899 19.61 21.89 -3.28
N LYS A 900 20.32 20.91 -2.71
CA LYS A 900 20.94 21.00 -1.38
C LYS A 900 21.77 22.27 -1.17
N TYR A 901 22.52 22.72 -2.18
CA TYR A 901 23.42 23.89 -2.08
C TYR A 901 22.88 25.14 -2.78
N THR A 902 21.69 25.08 -3.39
CA THR A 902 21.01 26.25 -3.99
C THR A 902 19.82 26.77 -3.17
N ILE A 903 19.46 26.11 -2.06
CA ILE A 903 18.46 26.62 -1.11
C ILE A 903 18.94 27.96 -0.51
N GLU A 904 18.03 28.93 -0.38
CA GLU A 904 18.31 30.29 0.13
C GLU A 904 19.04 30.29 1.48
N ASP A 905 18.70 29.35 2.36
CA ASP A 905 19.31 29.20 3.68
C ASP A 905 20.74 28.65 3.67
N TYR A 906 21.26 28.20 2.52
CA TYR A 906 22.66 27.75 2.44
C TYR A 906 23.59 28.98 2.44
N PRO A 907 24.41 29.20 3.50
CA PRO A 907 25.13 30.47 3.69
C PRO A 907 26.11 30.82 2.56
N GLN A 908 26.56 29.80 1.81
CA GLN A 908 27.51 29.94 0.71
C GLN A 908 26.86 29.71 -0.66
N ARG A 909 25.53 29.86 -0.75
CA ARG A 909 24.73 29.68 -1.97
C ARG A 909 25.29 30.43 -3.17
N ASN A 910 25.56 31.72 -3.03
CA ASN A 910 26.04 32.54 -4.15
C ASN A 910 27.43 32.10 -4.63
N GLN A 911 28.31 31.69 -3.70
CA GLN A 911 29.63 31.14 -4.03
C GLN A 911 29.50 29.79 -4.75
N PHE A 912 28.64 28.89 -4.26
CA PHE A 912 28.33 27.62 -4.92
C PHE A 912 27.79 27.82 -6.33
N ILE A 913 26.80 28.70 -6.50
CA ILE A 913 26.22 29.06 -7.80
C ILE A 913 27.30 29.55 -8.76
N SER A 914 28.12 30.51 -8.33
CA SER A 914 29.20 31.08 -9.15
C SER A 914 30.19 30.01 -9.62
N ILE A 915 30.55 29.07 -8.74
CA ILE A 915 31.47 27.97 -9.08
C ILE A 915 30.80 26.98 -10.05
N ILE A 916 29.54 26.60 -9.83
CA ILE A 916 28.80 25.72 -10.75
C ILE A 916 28.62 26.38 -12.11
N GLU A 917 28.30 27.68 -12.17
CA GLU A 917 28.26 28.45 -13.42
C GLU A 917 29.60 28.43 -14.14
N LYS A 918 30.71 28.58 -13.40
CA LYS A 918 32.07 28.47 -13.94
C LYS A 918 32.35 27.08 -14.50
N VAL A 919 31.96 26.02 -13.78
CA VAL A 919 32.14 24.62 -14.24
C VAL A 919 31.33 24.36 -15.50
N LEU A 920 30.05 24.76 -15.54
CA LEU A 920 29.16 24.59 -16.69
C LEU A 920 29.61 25.40 -17.91
N ALA A 921 30.22 26.58 -17.70
CA ALA A 921 30.75 27.39 -18.79
C ALA A 921 32.04 26.81 -19.40
N GLN A 922 32.83 26.08 -18.61
CA GLN A 922 34.15 25.59 -19.04
C GLN A 922 34.18 24.12 -19.46
N VAL A 923 33.11 23.35 -19.21
CA VAL A 923 33.08 21.91 -19.42
C VAL A 923 31.88 21.52 -20.30
N PRO A 924 32.09 20.79 -21.41
CA PRO A 924 31.03 20.44 -22.35
C PRO A 924 30.20 19.25 -21.86
N PHE A 925 29.24 19.51 -20.97
CA PHE A 925 28.30 18.49 -20.50
C PHE A 925 27.17 18.22 -21.52
N THR A 926 26.82 16.94 -21.70
CA THR A 926 25.63 16.41 -22.37
C THR A 926 24.46 16.14 -21.41
N GLN A 927 23.26 15.97 -21.97
CA GLN A 927 22.02 15.72 -21.23
C GLN A 927 22.09 14.51 -20.27
N SER A 928 22.89 13.49 -20.60
CA SER A 928 23.01 12.26 -19.79
C SER A 928 23.59 12.48 -18.39
N GLN A 929 24.36 13.55 -18.17
CA GLN A 929 25.05 13.84 -16.90
C GLN A 929 24.16 14.54 -15.86
N PHE A 930 22.95 14.94 -16.24
CA PHE A 930 21.95 15.56 -15.35
C PHE A 930 20.83 14.58 -14.91
N LYS A 931 20.89 13.29 -15.29
CA LYS A 931 19.86 12.28 -14.94
C LYS A 931 20.01 11.75 -13.50
N GLU A 932 18.89 11.59 -12.77
CA GLU A 932 18.84 10.98 -11.43
C GLU A 932 18.86 9.43 -11.53
N THR A 933 19.72 8.77 -10.76
CA THR A 933 20.03 7.33 -10.91
C THR A 933 19.03 6.36 -10.25
N THR A 934 18.04 6.85 -9.49
CA THR A 934 17.23 5.98 -8.60
C THR A 934 15.77 5.77 -9.00
N ARG A 935 15.32 6.30 -10.14
CA ARG A 935 14.01 5.98 -10.72
C ARG A 935 14.17 5.67 -12.20
N GLN A 936 14.09 4.39 -12.55
CA GLN A 936 14.13 3.92 -13.94
C GLN A 936 12.89 4.29 -14.77
N GLU A 937 11.96 5.14 -14.30
CA GLU A 937 10.74 5.48 -15.06
C GLU A 937 10.27 6.95 -14.91
N GLU A 938 11.07 7.88 -14.35
CA GLU A 938 10.63 9.29 -14.21
C GLU A 938 11.58 10.27 -14.94
N PRO A 939 11.07 11.11 -15.87
CA PRO A 939 11.87 12.09 -16.59
C PRO A 939 12.37 13.27 -15.73
N ILE A 940 13.39 13.93 -16.29
CA ILE A 940 14.25 15.04 -15.82
C ILE A 940 13.52 16.30 -15.28
N LEU A 941 12.19 16.35 -15.25
CA LEU A 941 11.43 17.52 -14.78
C LEU A 941 10.26 17.18 -13.84
N TYR A 942 10.40 16.16 -12.97
CA TYR A 942 9.57 16.15 -11.76
C TYR A 942 10.14 17.09 -10.70
N VAL A 943 10.09 18.39 -10.98
CA VAL A 943 10.21 19.42 -9.95
C VAL A 943 8.91 19.36 -9.16
N ARG A 944 8.91 18.84 -7.93
CA ARG A 944 7.73 18.93 -7.04
C ARG A 944 7.21 20.35 -7.08
N LYS A 945 5.88 20.58 -7.07
CA LYS A 945 5.25 21.92 -7.10
C LYS A 945 5.91 22.97 -6.18
N LYS A 946 6.48 22.53 -5.04
CA LYS A 946 7.26 23.35 -4.07
C LYS A 946 8.66 23.81 -4.52
N ASN A 947 9.22 23.18 -5.54
CA ASN A 947 10.54 23.46 -6.09
C ASN A 947 10.46 24.27 -7.39
N ILE A 948 9.28 24.49 -7.98
CA ILE A 948 9.12 25.33 -9.19
C ILE A 948 9.36 26.80 -8.85
N LYS A 949 8.90 27.26 -7.67
CA LYS A 949 9.26 28.59 -7.12
C LYS A 949 10.71 28.66 -6.59
N ARG A 950 11.34 27.51 -6.28
CA ARG A 950 12.64 27.45 -5.55
C ARG A 950 13.83 26.99 -6.40
N ILE A 951 13.62 26.50 -7.62
CA ILE A 951 14.66 25.96 -8.49
C ILE A 951 14.37 26.37 -9.94
N LEU A 952 14.98 27.47 -10.36
CA LEU A 952 16.05 27.48 -11.36
C LEU A 952 16.46 28.94 -11.54
N ILE A 953 17.73 29.23 -11.28
CA ILE A 953 18.30 30.54 -11.61
C ILE A 953 18.10 30.69 -13.12
N PRO A 954 17.34 31.70 -13.58
CA PRO A 954 17.03 31.84 -15.01
C PRO A 954 18.28 31.86 -15.89
N SER A 955 19.43 32.30 -15.35
CA SER A 955 20.74 32.24 -16.00
C SER A 955 21.22 30.81 -16.30
N LEU A 956 21.00 29.86 -15.39
CA LEU A 956 21.44 28.47 -15.52
C LEU A 956 20.58 27.74 -16.56
N LEU A 957 19.26 27.90 -16.51
CA LEU A 957 18.35 27.33 -17.50
C LEU A 957 18.57 27.90 -18.89
N LYS A 958 18.72 29.22 -19.00
CA LYS A 958 18.97 29.90 -20.28
C LYS A 958 20.31 29.45 -20.90
N LYS A 959 21.34 29.19 -20.09
CA LYS A 959 22.60 28.63 -20.59
C LYS A 959 22.50 27.15 -20.97
N ILE A 960 21.77 26.35 -20.18
CA ILE A 960 21.50 24.93 -20.49
C ILE A 960 20.66 24.80 -21.78
N SER A 961 19.68 25.69 -21.99
CA SER A 961 18.81 25.70 -23.18
C SER A 961 19.53 26.20 -24.43
N ASN A 962 20.47 27.15 -24.30
CA ASN A 962 21.14 27.79 -25.44
C ASN A 962 22.44 27.08 -25.87
N GLY A 963 23.03 26.23 -25.01
CA GLY A 963 24.39 25.71 -25.19
C GLY A 963 24.53 24.36 -25.92
N SER A 964 23.45 23.67 -26.30
CA SER A 964 23.54 22.39 -27.02
C SER A 964 22.24 22.06 -27.75
N ASN A 965 22.32 21.22 -28.80
CA ASN A 965 21.18 20.60 -29.48
C ASN A 965 20.34 19.77 -28.49
N PHE A 966 19.53 20.45 -27.68
CA PHE A 966 18.56 19.87 -26.76
C PHE A 966 17.36 19.36 -27.59
N CYS A 967 17.56 18.26 -28.31
CA CYS A 967 16.45 17.55 -28.93
C CYS A 967 15.74 16.72 -27.85
N LEU A 968 14.60 17.21 -27.38
CA LEU A 968 13.69 16.46 -26.54
C LEU A 968 12.84 15.58 -27.47
N GLU A 969 13.18 14.31 -27.71
CA GLU A 969 12.30 13.42 -28.49
C GLU A 969 11.96 12.14 -27.72
N VAL A 970 10.69 11.76 -27.88
CA VAL A 970 9.96 10.54 -27.46
C VAL A 970 9.82 10.27 -25.95
N LEU A 971 8.62 10.53 -25.40
CA LEU A 971 8.12 9.98 -24.13
C LEU A 971 6.60 9.78 -24.20
N ASP A 972 6.18 8.53 -24.05
CA ASP A 972 4.82 8.02 -24.29
C ASP A 972 3.89 8.12 -23.05
N ASN A 973 3.96 9.24 -22.33
CA ASN A 973 3.12 9.48 -21.15
C ASN A 973 2.45 10.85 -21.27
N THR A 974 1.14 10.85 -21.56
CA THR A 974 0.33 12.02 -21.92
C THR A 974 0.50 13.18 -20.92
N ASN A 975 0.59 12.88 -19.63
CA ASN A 975 0.81 13.90 -18.59
C ASN A 975 2.19 14.58 -18.66
N MET A 976 3.26 13.82 -19.00
CA MET A 976 4.61 14.37 -19.13
C MET A 976 4.78 15.20 -20.41
N TYR A 977 4.04 14.83 -21.45
CA TYR A 977 3.96 15.61 -22.69
C TYR A 977 3.37 17.00 -22.44
N ILE A 978 2.25 17.09 -21.73
CA ILE A 978 1.57 18.34 -21.35
C ILE A 978 2.51 19.28 -20.56
N TYR A 979 3.16 18.80 -19.50
CA TYR A 979 4.08 19.62 -18.70
C TYR A 979 5.27 20.12 -19.51
N ARG A 980 5.77 19.31 -20.44
CA ARG A 980 6.89 19.68 -21.30
C ARG A 980 6.52 20.81 -22.26
N GLN A 981 5.32 20.80 -22.84
CA GLN A 981 4.86 21.90 -23.68
C GLN A 981 4.63 23.17 -22.86
N MET A 982 4.06 23.05 -21.65
CA MET A 982 3.93 24.17 -20.71
C MET A 982 5.27 24.85 -20.41
N PHE A 983 6.33 24.08 -20.13
CA PHE A 983 7.67 24.65 -19.90
C PHE A 983 8.26 25.31 -21.14
N ARG A 984 8.00 24.79 -22.34
CA ARG A 984 8.44 25.44 -23.58
C ARG A 984 7.79 26.83 -23.73
N ILE A 985 6.50 26.94 -23.43
CA ILE A 985 5.76 28.22 -23.47
C ILE A 985 6.34 29.22 -22.47
N ILE A 986 6.50 28.81 -21.20
CA ILE A 986 7.01 29.67 -20.12
C ILE A 986 8.39 30.27 -20.46
N TYR A 987 9.22 29.53 -21.22
CA TYR A 987 10.57 29.95 -21.58
C TYR A 987 10.73 30.39 -23.05
N GLY A 988 9.63 30.65 -23.77
CA GLY A 988 9.65 31.24 -25.12
C GLY A 988 10.13 30.31 -26.24
N ALA A 989 10.02 28.98 -26.07
CA ALA A 989 10.34 28.01 -27.09
C ALA A 989 9.10 27.68 -27.95
N LYS A 990 9.24 27.76 -29.29
CA LYS A 990 8.16 27.43 -30.25
C LYS A 990 7.65 25.99 -30.09
N ILE A 991 6.32 25.81 -30.09
CA ILE A 991 5.67 24.49 -30.08
C ILE A 991 5.24 24.11 -31.51
N LYS A 992 5.36 22.82 -31.86
CA LYS A 992 4.67 22.24 -33.03
C LYS A 992 3.26 21.83 -32.63
N VAL A 993 2.31 22.73 -32.87
CA VAL A 993 0.91 22.71 -32.38
C VAL A 993 0.13 21.50 -32.88
N ASP A 994 0.38 21.09 -34.12
CA ASP A 994 -0.32 20.01 -34.83
C ASP A 994 -0.22 18.64 -34.13
N SER A 995 0.69 18.51 -33.16
CA SER A 995 0.92 17.27 -32.39
C SER A 995 0.26 17.23 -31.01
N VAL A 996 -0.45 18.29 -30.60
CA VAL A 996 -1.16 18.36 -29.31
C VAL A 996 -2.66 18.32 -29.57
N ASN A 997 -3.37 17.32 -29.04
CA ASN A 997 -4.84 17.25 -29.15
C ASN A 997 -5.50 18.38 -28.34
N THR A 998 -6.76 18.71 -28.65
CA THR A 998 -7.48 19.85 -28.06
C THR A 998 -7.63 19.75 -26.54
N TYR A 999 -7.88 18.56 -26.01
CA TYR A 999 -7.99 18.33 -24.57
C TYR A 999 -6.67 18.63 -23.83
N ASP A 1000 -5.54 18.23 -24.40
CA ASP A 1000 -4.21 18.50 -23.86
C ASP A 1000 -3.88 19.99 -23.91
N ARG A 1001 -4.31 20.71 -24.97
CA ARG A 1001 -4.16 22.18 -25.05
C ARG A 1001 -4.94 22.89 -23.95
N VAL A 1002 -6.20 22.51 -23.73
CA VAL A 1002 -7.04 23.03 -22.64
C VAL A 1002 -6.41 22.72 -21.28
N THR A 1003 -5.84 21.52 -21.12
CA THR A 1003 -5.12 21.15 -19.90
C THR A 1003 -3.86 22.00 -19.68
N ILE A 1004 -3.09 22.32 -20.74
CA ILE A 1004 -1.94 23.24 -20.65
C ILE A 1004 -2.42 24.63 -20.20
N LEU A 1005 -3.52 25.13 -20.75
CA LEU A 1005 -4.11 26.40 -20.35
C LEU A 1005 -4.49 26.42 -18.86
N CYS A 1006 -5.13 25.36 -18.35
CA CYS A 1006 -5.42 25.22 -16.91
C CYS A 1006 -4.15 25.33 -16.06
N LEU A 1007 -3.07 24.70 -16.49
CA LEU A 1007 -1.82 24.67 -15.74
C LEU A 1007 -1.10 26.02 -15.75
N LEU A 1008 -1.18 26.77 -16.87
CA LEU A 1008 -0.65 28.13 -16.96
C LEU A 1008 -1.42 29.07 -16.04
N VAL A 1009 -2.75 29.06 -16.09
CA VAL A 1009 -3.61 29.90 -15.25
C VAL A 1009 -3.47 29.52 -13.77
N GLY A 1010 -3.57 28.24 -13.42
CA GLY A 1010 -3.40 27.76 -12.04
C GLY A 1010 -1.97 27.88 -11.50
N GLY A 1011 -0.98 28.10 -12.38
CA GLY A 1011 0.41 28.37 -12.05
C GLY A 1011 0.72 29.86 -11.83
N GLY A 1012 -0.21 30.77 -12.17
CA GLY A 1012 0.00 32.21 -12.12
C GLY A 1012 0.70 32.79 -13.35
N TYR A 1013 0.84 32.02 -14.44
CA TYR A 1013 1.51 32.44 -15.69
C TYR A 1013 0.51 33.10 -16.65
N HIS A 1014 -0.21 34.13 -16.18
CA HIS A 1014 -1.37 34.69 -16.86
C HIS A 1014 -1.03 35.31 -18.23
N ARG A 1015 0.14 35.96 -18.36
CA ARG A 1015 0.60 36.51 -19.64
C ARG A 1015 0.87 35.42 -20.66
N GLN A 1016 1.53 34.34 -20.24
CA GLN A 1016 1.80 33.19 -21.09
C GLN A 1016 0.54 32.41 -21.43
N ALA A 1017 -0.48 32.43 -20.56
CA ALA A 1017 -1.81 31.90 -20.87
C ALA A 1017 -2.49 32.72 -21.97
N GLN A 1018 -2.42 34.06 -21.91
CA GLN A 1018 -2.95 34.96 -22.93
C GLN A 1018 -2.27 34.73 -24.29
N GLU A 1019 -0.94 34.72 -24.31
CA GLU A 1019 -0.14 34.41 -25.51
C GLU A 1019 -0.47 33.00 -26.04
N PHE A 1020 -0.71 32.03 -25.14
CA PHE A 1020 -1.06 30.66 -25.52
C PHE A 1020 -2.45 30.53 -26.15
N ILE A 1021 -3.44 31.27 -25.64
CA ILE A 1021 -4.79 31.30 -26.21
C ILE A 1021 -4.74 31.79 -27.66
N VAL A 1022 -4.12 32.97 -27.87
CA VAL A 1022 -4.04 33.62 -29.18
C VAL A 1022 -3.29 32.78 -30.21
N GLU A 1023 -2.21 32.10 -29.81
CA GLU A 1023 -1.33 31.41 -30.76
C GLU A 1023 -1.71 29.92 -30.96
N TYR A 1024 -2.37 29.27 -30.00
CA TYR A 1024 -2.45 27.80 -29.97
C TYR A 1024 -3.84 27.20 -29.70
N LEU A 1025 -4.81 27.98 -29.23
CA LEU A 1025 -6.15 27.48 -28.89
C LEU A 1025 -7.20 27.96 -29.91
N ASP A 1026 -7.34 27.21 -31.01
CA ASP A 1026 -8.43 27.36 -31.96
C ASP A 1026 -9.43 26.20 -31.78
N LEU A 1027 -10.56 26.47 -31.12
CA LEU A 1027 -11.59 25.46 -30.85
C LEU A 1027 -12.56 25.26 -32.03
N VAL A 1028 -12.44 26.05 -33.12
CA VAL A 1028 -13.29 25.93 -34.31
C VAL A 1028 -13.05 24.60 -35.07
N THR A 1029 -11.97 23.89 -34.74
CA THR A 1029 -11.56 22.63 -35.39
C THR A 1029 -11.88 21.36 -34.58
N ILE A 1030 -12.74 21.45 -33.56
CA ILE A 1030 -13.24 20.27 -32.83
C ILE A 1030 -14.23 19.51 -33.73
N ASP A 1031 -13.70 18.69 -34.63
CA ASP A 1031 -14.46 17.76 -35.46
C ASP A 1031 -14.65 16.46 -34.65
N ASP A 1032 -15.77 16.34 -33.92
CA ASP A 1032 -15.96 15.29 -32.90
C ASP A 1032 -17.21 14.44 -33.10
N ASP A 1033 -16.99 13.14 -33.32
CA ASP A 1033 -17.95 12.05 -33.12
C ASP A 1033 -18.21 11.77 -31.61
N ASN A 1034 -17.57 12.49 -30.68
CA ASN A 1034 -17.57 12.19 -29.23
C ASN A 1034 -18.02 13.37 -28.33
N ASN A 1035 -19.33 13.60 -28.30
CA ASN A 1035 -20.01 14.68 -27.56
C ASN A 1035 -19.60 14.79 -26.06
N ASP A 1036 -19.26 13.68 -25.40
CA ASP A 1036 -18.86 13.67 -23.98
C ASP A 1036 -17.52 14.38 -23.69
N GLN A 1037 -16.59 14.39 -24.65
CA GLN A 1037 -15.27 15.00 -24.48
C GLN A 1037 -15.32 16.51 -24.71
N VAL A 1038 -16.16 16.94 -25.66
CA VAL A 1038 -16.47 18.34 -25.96
C VAL A 1038 -17.07 19.03 -24.73
N GLN A 1039 -18.07 18.40 -24.10
CA GLN A 1039 -18.69 18.92 -22.87
C GLN A 1039 -17.69 19.06 -21.71
N GLN A 1040 -16.75 18.12 -21.56
CA GLN A 1040 -15.70 18.21 -20.53
C GLN A 1040 -14.74 19.37 -20.80
N ILE A 1041 -14.38 19.63 -22.05
CA ILE A 1041 -13.52 20.75 -22.44
C ILE A 1041 -14.20 22.08 -22.07
N TYR A 1042 -15.47 22.27 -22.43
CA TYR A 1042 -16.19 23.50 -22.11
C TYR A 1042 -16.41 23.67 -20.61
N GLY A 1043 -16.73 22.58 -19.89
CA GLY A 1043 -16.82 22.63 -18.43
C GLY A 1043 -15.50 23.06 -17.76
N ILE A 1044 -14.35 22.68 -18.32
CA ILE A 1044 -13.04 23.11 -17.81
C ILE A 1044 -12.77 24.58 -18.12
N LEU A 1045 -12.98 25.03 -19.36
CA LEU A 1045 -12.77 26.43 -19.76
C LEU A 1045 -13.64 27.36 -18.94
N TYR A 1046 -14.88 26.96 -18.70
CA TYR A 1046 -15.82 27.66 -17.84
C TYR A 1046 -15.28 27.90 -16.43
N GLN A 1047 -14.78 26.85 -15.77
CA GLN A 1047 -14.27 26.94 -14.40
C GLN A 1047 -13.02 27.83 -14.30
N ILE A 1048 -12.20 27.87 -15.36
CA ILE A 1048 -11.04 28.76 -15.42
C ILE A 1048 -11.50 30.22 -15.51
N SER A 1049 -12.46 30.53 -16.40
CA SER A 1049 -12.97 31.90 -16.55
C SER A 1049 -13.61 32.42 -15.28
N LEU A 1050 -14.42 31.60 -14.61
CA LEU A 1050 -14.98 31.98 -13.30
C LEU A 1050 -13.90 32.26 -12.24
N HIS A 1051 -12.86 31.43 -12.21
CA HIS A 1051 -11.77 31.63 -11.27
C HIS A 1051 -11.06 32.97 -11.50
N LEU A 1052 -10.85 33.36 -12.76
CA LEU A 1052 -10.24 34.64 -13.13
C LEU A 1052 -11.13 35.83 -12.76
N ILE A 1053 -12.44 35.75 -13.01
CA ILE A 1053 -13.43 36.78 -12.65
C ILE A 1053 -13.45 37.01 -11.12
N LYS A 1054 -13.51 35.92 -10.33
CA LYS A 1054 -13.46 35.99 -8.87
C LYS A 1054 -12.15 36.61 -8.35
N LYS A 1055 -11.04 36.31 -9.02
CA LYS A 1055 -9.71 36.81 -8.64
C LYS A 1055 -9.57 38.32 -8.86
N LYS A 1056 -10.10 38.87 -9.97
CA LYS A 1056 -10.09 40.31 -10.26
C LYS A 1056 -10.75 41.11 -9.15
N GLN A 1057 -11.95 40.71 -8.73
CA GLN A 1057 -12.65 41.42 -7.68
C GLN A 1057 -12.01 41.25 -6.30
N SER A 1058 -11.44 40.08 -6.02
CA SER A 1058 -10.65 39.89 -4.79
C SER A 1058 -9.47 40.85 -4.73
N GLN A 1059 -8.81 41.13 -5.86
CA GLN A 1059 -7.76 42.16 -5.95
C GLN A 1059 -8.30 43.57 -5.77
N GLN A 1060 -9.49 43.88 -6.31
CA GLN A 1060 -10.12 45.18 -6.18
C GLN A 1060 -10.53 45.48 -4.72
N GLN A 1061 -11.12 44.50 -4.02
CA GLN A 1061 -11.45 44.62 -2.59
C GLN A 1061 -10.21 44.75 -1.72
N VAL A 1062 -9.14 44.00 -2.01
CA VAL A 1062 -7.86 44.13 -1.31
C VAL A 1062 -7.23 45.51 -1.56
N LYS A 1063 -7.35 46.04 -2.78
CA LYS A 1063 -6.87 47.39 -3.11
C LYS A 1063 -7.64 48.47 -2.35
N GLU A 1064 -8.97 48.36 -2.28
CA GLU A 1064 -9.82 49.26 -1.51
C GLU A 1064 -9.50 49.19 0.00
N THR A 1065 -9.30 47.99 0.54
CA THR A 1065 -8.95 47.79 1.96
C THR A 1065 -7.56 48.34 2.30
N ILE A 1066 -6.56 48.11 1.44
CA ILE A 1066 -5.19 48.62 1.65
C ILE A 1066 -5.14 50.14 1.50
N MET A 1067 -5.98 50.73 0.64
CA MET A 1067 -6.10 52.19 0.51
C MET A 1067 -6.73 52.85 1.74
N GLU A 1068 -7.47 52.12 2.57
CA GLU A 1068 -7.98 52.61 3.85
C GLU A 1068 -6.96 52.51 5.00
N GLU A 1069 -5.90 51.70 4.88
CA GLU A 1069 -4.94 51.41 5.96
C GLU A 1069 -3.63 52.25 5.93
N ASP A 1070 -3.52 53.28 5.07
CA ASP A 1070 -2.34 54.19 4.96
C ASP A 1070 -0.96 53.49 4.75
N ASP A 1071 -0.93 52.19 4.43
CA ASP A 1071 0.32 51.42 4.26
C ASP A 1071 0.76 51.35 2.78
N ILE A 1072 1.17 52.51 2.26
CA ILE A 1072 1.55 52.75 0.85
C ILE A 1072 2.70 51.83 0.39
N SER A 1073 3.57 51.38 1.31
CA SER A 1073 4.74 50.56 0.98
C SER A 1073 4.35 49.14 0.55
N TYR A 1074 3.32 48.55 1.16
CA TYR A 1074 2.87 47.19 0.84
C TYR A 1074 2.00 47.17 -0.42
N ALA A 1075 1.23 48.25 -0.64
CA ALA A 1075 0.45 48.46 -1.86
C ALA A 1075 1.32 48.49 -3.12
N MET A 1076 2.47 49.18 -3.07
CA MET A 1076 3.37 49.30 -4.22
C MET A 1076 4.09 47.99 -4.59
N GLU A 1077 4.34 47.09 -3.63
CA GLU A 1077 4.97 45.78 -3.90
C GLU A 1077 3.99 44.76 -4.50
N ILE A 1078 2.72 44.80 -4.10
CA ILE A 1078 1.65 43.98 -4.71
C ILE A 1078 1.33 44.49 -6.12
N GLU A 1079 1.31 45.82 -6.33
CA GLU A 1079 1.05 46.41 -7.64
C GLU A 1079 2.12 46.03 -8.69
N HIS A 1080 3.39 45.88 -8.32
CA HIS A 1080 4.46 45.66 -9.29
C HIS A 1080 4.52 44.24 -9.89
N ILE A 1081 3.88 43.25 -9.26
CA ILE A 1081 3.92 41.83 -9.69
C ILE A 1081 2.69 41.45 -10.51
N ASP A 1082 1.54 42.11 -10.31
CA ASP A 1082 0.25 41.77 -10.94
C ASP A 1082 -0.20 42.72 -12.07
N GLN A 1083 0.47 43.88 -12.28
CA GLN A 1083 0.07 44.92 -13.24
C GLN A 1083 0.09 44.55 -14.73
N GLN A 1084 0.49 43.35 -15.14
CA GLN A 1084 0.65 43.02 -16.57
C GLN A 1084 -0.52 42.27 -17.23
N VAL A 1085 -1.54 41.81 -16.48
CA VAL A 1085 -2.63 41.03 -17.08
C VAL A 1085 -3.97 41.47 -16.53
N ASP A 1086 -4.85 41.99 -17.38
CA ASP A 1086 -6.26 42.19 -17.01
C ASP A 1086 -6.93 40.82 -16.91
N TYR A 1087 -7.19 40.40 -15.68
CA TYR A 1087 -7.86 39.13 -15.37
C TYR A 1087 -9.23 39.00 -16.03
N GLN A 1088 -9.94 40.12 -16.25
CA GLN A 1088 -11.20 40.11 -16.98
C GLN A 1088 -10.96 39.87 -18.46
N GLU A 1089 -10.00 40.57 -19.06
CA GLU A 1089 -9.65 40.38 -20.46
C GLU A 1089 -9.25 38.93 -20.74
N LEU A 1090 -8.46 38.31 -19.85
CA LEU A 1090 -8.10 36.90 -19.99
C LEU A 1090 -9.31 35.97 -19.81
N ALA A 1091 -10.22 36.25 -18.87
CA ALA A 1091 -11.45 35.48 -18.70
C ALA A 1091 -12.34 35.59 -19.93
N ASP A 1092 -12.49 36.80 -20.46
CA ASP A 1092 -13.25 37.15 -21.65
C ASP A 1092 -12.71 36.44 -22.88
N GLN A 1093 -11.38 36.47 -23.08
CA GLN A 1093 -10.72 35.73 -24.16
C GLN A 1093 -10.95 34.22 -24.06
N ILE A 1094 -11.03 33.65 -22.85
CA ILE A 1094 -11.34 32.22 -22.68
C ILE A 1094 -12.81 31.94 -22.98
N LEU A 1095 -13.71 32.84 -22.58
CA LEU A 1095 -15.15 32.69 -22.84
C LEU A 1095 -15.48 32.81 -24.34
N ASP A 1096 -14.76 33.67 -25.07
CA ASP A 1096 -14.88 33.83 -26.54
C ASP A 1096 -14.47 32.59 -27.34
N LEU A 1097 -13.74 31.65 -26.72
CA LEU A 1097 -13.43 30.38 -27.36
C LEU A 1097 -14.63 29.43 -27.42
N MET A 1098 -15.68 29.69 -26.63
CA MET A 1098 -16.83 28.78 -26.57
C MET A 1098 -17.82 29.05 -27.70
N PRO A 1099 -18.26 28.00 -28.44
CA PRO A 1099 -19.26 28.16 -29.48
C PRO A 1099 -20.56 28.75 -28.94
N LEU A 1100 -21.25 29.54 -29.78
CA LEU A 1100 -22.52 30.22 -29.43
C LEU A 1100 -23.55 29.27 -28.79
N GLU A 1101 -23.64 28.03 -29.26
CA GLU A 1101 -24.57 27.01 -28.75
C GLU A 1101 -24.32 26.58 -27.29
N TYR A 1102 -23.11 26.80 -26.75
CA TYR A 1102 -22.75 26.50 -25.36
C TYR A 1102 -22.63 27.75 -24.47
N GLN A 1103 -22.74 28.94 -25.04
CA GLN A 1103 -22.69 30.18 -24.27
C GLN A 1103 -23.83 30.33 -23.23
N PRO A 1104 -25.04 29.82 -23.44
CA PRO A 1104 -26.08 29.82 -22.39
C PRO A 1104 -25.66 29.07 -21.12
N ASP A 1105 -24.87 28.00 -21.24
CA ASP A 1105 -24.39 27.21 -20.09
C ASP A 1105 -23.45 28.04 -19.20
N ILE A 1106 -22.85 29.13 -19.72
CA ILE A 1106 -22.03 30.08 -18.94
C ILE A 1106 -22.86 30.69 -17.82
N LEU A 1107 -24.08 31.13 -18.19
CA LEU A 1107 -24.99 31.77 -17.25
C LEU A 1107 -25.43 30.77 -16.19
N PHE A 1108 -25.63 29.50 -16.54
CA PHE A 1108 -26.00 28.45 -15.59
C PHE A 1108 -24.93 28.20 -14.52
N TYR A 1109 -23.69 27.93 -14.94
CA TYR A 1109 -22.66 27.55 -13.98
C TYR A 1109 -22.21 28.72 -13.09
N ALA A 1110 -22.69 29.95 -13.38
CA ALA A 1110 -22.29 31.17 -12.70
C ALA A 1110 -23.06 31.40 -11.39
N LYS A 1111 -23.78 30.38 -10.92
CA LYS A 1111 -24.56 30.39 -9.70
C LYS A 1111 -23.78 30.78 -8.43
N ASP A 1112 -22.46 30.59 -8.44
CA ASP A 1112 -21.57 30.93 -7.33
C ASP A 1112 -20.92 32.32 -7.46
N LEU A 1113 -21.37 33.16 -8.40
CA LEU A 1113 -20.92 34.55 -8.56
C LEU A 1113 -21.82 35.53 -7.81
N THR A 1114 -21.25 36.61 -7.27
CA THR A 1114 -22.03 37.74 -6.71
C THR A 1114 -22.74 38.53 -7.82
N ASP A 1115 -23.72 39.38 -7.46
CA ASP A 1115 -24.41 40.30 -8.38
C ASP A 1115 -23.45 41.09 -9.26
N GLU A 1116 -22.47 41.71 -8.64
CA GLU A 1116 -21.42 42.48 -9.33
C GLU A 1116 -20.54 41.62 -10.27
N GLN A 1117 -20.35 40.32 -9.97
CA GLN A 1117 -19.53 39.42 -10.80
C GLN A 1117 -20.27 38.92 -12.02
N PHE A 1118 -21.58 38.76 -11.92
CA PHE A 1118 -22.36 38.06 -12.93
C PHE A 1118 -23.17 38.99 -13.83
N ILE A 1119 -23.49 40.22 -13.40
CA ILE A 1119 -24.08 41.24 -14.30
C ILE A 1119 -23.25 41.40 -15.60
N PRO A 1120 -21.91 41.50 -15.57
CA PRO A 1120 -21.13 41.60 -16.82
C PRO A 1120 -21.21 40.36 -17.72
N LEU A 1121 -21.39 39.16 -17.13
CA LEU A 1121 -21.61 37.93 -17.91
C LEU A 1121 -23.02 37.89 -18.48
N TRP A 1122 -24.00 38.34 -17.70
CA TRP A 1122 -25.39 38.48 -18.13
C TRP A 1122 -25.48 39.43 -19.33
N GLU A 1123 -25.04 40.68 -19.19
CA GLU A 1123 -25.07 41.68 -20.27
C GLU A 1123 -24.38 41.19 -21.55
N ARG A 1124 -23.32 40.37 -21.40
CA ARG A 1124 -22.56 39.84 -22.52
C ARG A 1124 -23.24 38.70 -23.26
N PHE A 1125 -23.78 37.72 -22.53
CA PHE A 1125 -24.27 36.48 -23.16
C PHE A 1125 -25.79 36.41 -23.27
N TYR A 1126 -26.51 37.27 -22.55
CA TYR A 1126 -27.96 37.20 -22.48
C TYR A 1126 -28.63 37.38 -23.86
N LEU A 1127 -28.22 38.39 -24.63
CA LEU A 1127 -28.80 38.69 -25.96
C LEU A 1127 -28.65 37.53 -26.97
N ASP A 1128 -27.57 36.77 -26.88
CA ASP A 1128 -27.27 35.66 -27.79
C ASP A 1128 -27.75 34.30 -27.24
N SER A 1129 -28.13 34.23 -25.97
CA SER A 1129 -28.35 32.96 -25.26
C SER A 1129 -29.69 32.28 -25.52
N ASN A 1130 -30.65 32.96 -26.17
CA ASN A 1130 -32.03 32.50 -26.34
C ASN A 1130 -32.54 31.71 -25.11
N LEU A 1131 -32.53 32.41 -23.96
CA LEU A 1131 -32.68 31.80 -22.64
C LEU A 1131 -34.00 31.03 -22.50
N GLU A 1132 -35.05 31.46 -23.21
CA GLU A 1132 -36.33 30.74 -23.30
C GLU A 1132 -36.14 29.36 -23.95
N ASP A 1133 -35.53 29.30 -25.14
CA ASP A 1133 -35.24 28.02 -25.79
C ASP A 1133 -34.29 27.16 -24.94
N TRP A 1134 -33.30 27.76 -24.28
CA TRP A 1134 -32.39 27.03 -23.40
C TRP A 1134 -33.12 26.39 -22.21
N LEU A 1135 -34.09 27.08 -21.60
CA LEU A 1135 -34.91 26.52 -20.51
C LEU A 1135 -35.85 25.41 -21.00
N ASP A 1136 -36.29 25.46 -22.26
CA ASP A 1136 -37.22 24.50 -22.86
C ASP A 1136 -36.56 23.23 -23.42
N HIS A 1137 -35.25 23.26 -23.73
CA HIS A 1137 -34.57 22.11 -24.36
C HIS A 1137 -34.36 20.93 -23.40
N SER A 1138 -35.06 19.81 -23.68
CA SER A 1138 -35.01 18.57 -22.88
C SER A 1138 -33.70 17.75 -22.98
N SER A 1139 -32.78 18.16 -23.86
CA SER A 1139 -31.52 17.49 -24.21
C SER A 1139 -30.34 17.80 -23.30
N HIS A 1140 -30.54 18.59 -22.25
CA HIS A 1140 -29.49 18.94 -21.31
C HIS A 1140 -28.80 17.72 -20.66
N PRO A 1141 -27.47 17.74 -20.49
CA PRO A 1141 -26.73 16.65 -19.86
C PRO A 1141 -27.29 16.35 -18.47
N MET A 1142 -27.46 15.06 -18.14
CA MET A 1142 -28.06 14.53 -16.90
C MET A 1142 -27.29 14.88 -15.60
N PHE A 1143 -26.33 15.81 -15.64
CA PHE A 1143 -25.36 16.08 -14.57
C PHE A 1143 -25.68 17.30 -13.70
N PHE A 1144 -26.78 18.01 -13.94
CA PHE A 1144 -27.15 19.18 -13.16
C PHE A 1144 -27.68 18.81 -11.76
N GLN A 1145 -27.09 19.44 -10.73
CA GLN A 1145 -27.61 19.41 -9.35
C GLN A 1145 -28.52 20.63 -9.16
N TYR A 1146 -29.82 20.37 -9.23
CA TYR A 1146 -30.89 21.36 -9.04
C TYR A 1146 -31.16 21.59 -7.54
N ASP A 1147 -30.21 22.27 -6.88
CA ASP A 1147 -30.26 22.61 -5.46
C ASP A 1147 -30.83 24.02 -5.20
N GLN A 1148 -30.97 24.43 -3.93
CA GLN A 1148 -31.48 25.76 -3.56
C GLN A 1148 -30.63 26.89 -4.19
N THR A 1149 -29.32 26.69 -4.33
CA THR A 1149 -28.41 27.64 -4.99
C THR A 1149 -28.79 27.83 -6.46
N PHE A 1150 -29.14 26.74 -7.16
CA PHE A 1150 -29.64 26.82 -8.53
C PHE A 1150 -30.96 27.61 -8.63
N PHE A 1151 -31.91 27.40 -7.71
CA PHE A 1151 -33.17 28.16 -7.74
C PHE A 1151 -32.99 29.64 -7.40
N ASN A 1152 -32.16 29.97 -6.41
CA ASN A 1152 -31.80 31.36 -6.13
C ASN A 1152 -31.15 32.03 -7.34
N HIS A 1153 -30.36 31.25 -8.09
CA HIS A 1153 -29.75 31.72 -9.32
C HIS A 1153 -30.77 31.88 -10.46
N LEU A 1154 -31.71 30.95 -10.64
CA LEU A 1154 -32.82 31.12 -11.58
C LEU A 1154 -33.66 32.35 -11.26
N GLU A 1155 -34.01 32.57 -10.00
CA GLU A 1155 -34.74 33.76 -9.55
C GLU A 1155 -33.96 35.04 -9.84
N ARG A 1156 -32.65 34.98 -9.69
CA ARG A 1156 -31.76 36.07 -10.07
C ARG A 1156 -31.73 36.33 -11.57
N LEU A 1157 -31.64 35.30 -12.43
CA LEU A 1157 -31.77 35.45 -13.89
C LEU A 1157 -33.12 36.08 -14.24
N TYR A 1158 -34.18 35.63 -13.57
CA TYR A 1158 -35.53 36.10 -13.77
C TYR A 1158 -35.71 37.58 -13.43
N ARG A 1159 -35.12 38.02 -12.31
CA ARG A 1159 -35.15 39.44 -11.90
C ARG A 1159 -34.40 40.32 -12.90
N LEU A 1160 -33.27 39.88 -13.43
CA LEU A 1160 -32.50 40.62 -14.43
C LEU A 1160 -33.25 40.70 -15.78
N TYR A 1161 -33.86 39.60 -16.21
CA TYR A 1161 -34.74 39.55 -17.39
C TYR A 1161 -35.86 40.60 -17.31
N GLN A 1162 -36.57 40.66 -16.18
CA GLN A 1162 -37.65 41.62 -15.96
C GLN A 1162 -37.18 43.08 -15.95
N GLN A 1163 -35.95 43.34 -15.50
CA GLN A 1163 -35.38 44.69 -15.51
C GLN A 1163 -35.11 45.19 -16.93
N GLU A 1164 -34.78 44.29 -17.86
CA GLU A 1164 -34.49 44.67 -19.25
C GLU A 1164 -35.75 44.80 -20.13
N TYR A 1165 -36.76 43.92 -19.97
CA TYR A 1165 -37.93 43.86 -20.87
C TYR A 1165 -39.21 44.48 -20.30
N GLY A 1166 -39.15 44.97 -19.06
CA GLY A 1166 -40.28 45.56 -18.37
C GLY A 1166 -41.24 44.53 -17.77
N ILE A 1167 -42.09 44.99 -16.84
CA ILE A 1167 -42.96 44.13 -16.02
C ILE A 1167 -44.04 43.41 -16.84
N ASP A 1168 -44.34 43.92 -18.04
CA ASP A 1168 -45.43 43.45 -18.90
C ASP A 1168 -45.04 42.26 -19.79
N GLU A 1169 -43.75 42.03 -20.06
CA GLU A 1169 -43.28 40.81 -20.75
C GLU A 1169 -43.04 39.69 -19.72
N LYS A 1170 -44.02 38.78 -19.64
CA LYS A 1170 -43.99 37.65 -18.72
C LYS A 1170 -43.30 36.47 -19.39
N MET A 1171 -42.08 36.19 -18.97
CA MET A 1171 -41.43 34.91 -19.26
C MET A 1171 -42.26 33.78 -18.64
N ASP A 1172 -42.63 32.79 -19.45
CA ASP A 1172 -43.47 31.65 -19.04
C ASP A 1172 -42.81 30.85 -17.92
N ALA A 1173 -43.63 30.30 -17.01
CA ALA A 1173 -43.11 29.49 -15.92
C ALA A 1173 -42.50 28.18 -16.49
N PRO A 1174 -41.35 27.70 -15.97
CA PRO A 1174 -40.73 26.48 -16.47
C PRO A 1174 -41.72 25.30 -16.51
N PRO A 1175 -41.74 24.47 -17.56
CA PRO A 1175 -42.74 23.41 -17.68
C PRO A 1175 -42.61 22.35 -16.56
N LEU A 1176 -43.75 21.93 -16.00
CA LEU A 1176 -43.84 20.88 -14.98
C LEU A 1176 -43.63 19.49 -15.58
N VAL A 1177 -42.40 19.16 -15.99
CA VAL A 1177 -42.05 17.90 -16.65
C VAL A 1177 -41.60 16.84 -15.64
N PHE A 1178 -42.06 15.59 -15.83
CA PHE A 1178 -41.77 14.43 -14.96
C PHE A 1178 -40.28 14.22 -14.65
N LYS A 1179 -39.39 14.57 -15.57
CA LYS A 1179 -37.93 14.43 -15.42
C LYS A 1179 -37.38 15.21 -14.20
N TYR A 1180 -38.09 16.26 -13.75
CA TYR A 1180 -37.68 17.13 -12.63
C TYR A 1180 -38.51 16.92 -11.34
N PHE A 1181 -39.35 15.88 -11.30
CA PHE A 1181 -40.34 15.61 -10.26
C PHE A 1181 -39.81 15.61 -8.81
N LYS A 1182 -38.63 15.05 -8.53
CA LYS A 1182 -38.04 15.02 -7.18
C LYS A 1182 -37.69 16.40 -6.63
N ILE A 1183 -37.41 17.34 -7.52
CA ILE A 1183 -36.92 18.69 -7.24
C ILE A 1183 -38.13 19.63 -7.07
N TRP A 1184 -39.12 19.52 -7.95
CA TRP A 1184 -40.41 20.20 -7.79
C TRP A 1184 -41.06 19.90 -6.44
N ASN A 1185 -40.97 18.65 -5.97
CA ASN A 1185 -41.41 18.27 -4.63
C ASN A 1185 -40.76 19.12 -3.51
N GLN A 1186 -39.45 19.36 -3.57
CA GLN A 1186 -38.75 20.16 -2.55
C GLN A 1186 -39.13 21.65 -2.63
N CYS A 1187 -39.28 22.20 -3.83
CA CYS A 1187 -39.71 23.59 -4.00
C CYS A 1187 -41.17 23.81 -3.58
N LEU A 1188 -42.08 22.92 -3.96
CA LEU A 1188 -43.50 23.06 -3.66
C LEU A 1188 -43.79 22.81 -2.17
N ASP A 1189 -43.10 21.87 -1.50
CA ASP A 1189 -43.19 21.70 -0.05
C ASP A 1189 -42.67 22.92 0.72
N ASN A 1190 -41.57 23.53 0.28
CA ASN A 1190 -40.96 24.68 0.97
C ASN A 1190 -41.74 25.99 0.76
N TYR A 1191 -42.28 26.21 -0.44
CA TYR A 1191 -42.86 27.50 -0.84
C TYR A 1191 -44.39 27.48 -1.02
N TYR A 1192 -45.02 26.36 -1.39
CA TYR A 1192 -46.47 26.31 -1.65
C TYR A 1192 -47.28 25.81 -0.43
N TYR A 1193 -46.66 25.10 0.50
CA TYR A 1193 -47.35 24.50 1.65
C TYR A 1193 -47.08 25.16 3.00
N ASN A 1194 -46.18 26.14 3.10
CA ASN A 1194 -45.94 26.95 4.32
C ASN A 1194 -46.90 28.14 4.47
N PHE A 1195 -48.18 27.98 4.07
CA PHE A 1195 -49.24 28.95 4.35
C PHE A 1195 -49.71 28.79 5.80
N ASP A 1196 -49.06 29.48 6.72
CA ASP A 1196 -49.73 29.97 7.93
C ASP A 1196 -50.09 31.45 7.66
N ASP A 1197 -51.32 31.69 7.19
CA ASP A 1197 -52.14 32.92 7.15
C ASP A 1197 -51.57 34.33 6.82
N ASP A 1198 -50.29 34.53 6.49
CA ASP A 1198 -49.77 35.84 6.05
C ASP A 1198 -49.49 35.90 4.53
N ASP A 1199 -50.16 36.83 3.83
CA ASP A 1199 -50.17 37.11 2.37
C ASP A 1199 -48.81 37.48 1.72
N ASN A 1200 -47.67 37.19 2.34
CA ASN A 1200 -46.34 37.66 1.91
C ASN A 1200 -45.41 36.58 1.35
N ASN A 1201 -45.92 35.66 0.53
CA ASN A 1201 -45.03 34.79 -0.24
C ASN A 1201 -44.44 35.58 -1.43
N THR A 1202 -43.19 36.04 -1.25
CA THR A 1202 -42.47 36.88 -2.22
C THR A 1202 -41.86 36.10 -3.39
N ASN A 1203 -41.96 34.76 -3.42
CA ASN A 1203 -41.37 33.96 -4.49
C ASN A 1203 -42.20 34.04 -5.78
N THR A 1204 -41.78 34.94 -6.68
CA THR A 1204 -42.46 35.27 -7.94
C THR A 1204 -42.53 34.13 -8.95
N ILE A 1205 -41.71 33.07 -8.83
CA ILE A 1205 -41.74 31.93 -9.76
C ILE A 1205 -42.89 30.99 -9.40
N VAL A 1206 -43.08 30.73 -8.10
CA VAL A 1206 -44.08 29.79 -7.58
C VAL A 1206 -45.50 30.35 -7.74
N ASN A 1207 -45.66 31.67 -7.57
CA ASN A 1207 -46.94 32.38 -7.73
C ASN A 1207 -47.45 32.44 -9.19
N ARG A 1208 -46.66 31.95 -10.17
CA ARG A 1208 -47.03 31.98 -11.60
C ARG A 1208 -47.69 30.70 -12.09
N TYR A 1209 -47.60 29.59 -11.37
CA TYR A 1209 -48.39 28.40 -11.68
C TYR A 1209 -49.83 28.62 -11.25
N THR A 1210 -50.78 28.43 -12.16
CA THR A 1210 -52.19 28.44 -11.76
C THR A 1210 -52.44 27.26 -10.83
N LYS A 1211 -53.36 27.44 -9.88
CA LYS A 1211 -53.80 26.35 -8.99
C LYS A 1211 -54.23 25.11 -9.80
N LYS A 1212 -54.81 25.33 -10.99
CA LYS A 1212 -55.19 24.25 -11.91
C LYS A 1212 -53.99 23.50 -12.49
N GLU A 1213 -52.95 24.17 -12.96
CA GLU A 1213 -51.74 23.51 -13.48
C GLU A 1213 -51.00 22.73 -12.40
N TYR A 1214 -51.01 23.26 -11.17
CA TYR A 1214 -50.52 22.55 -10.00
C TYR A 1214 -51.36 21.29 -9.71
N ASP A 1215 -52.68 21.44 -9.62
CA ASP A 1215 -53.60 20.33 -9.34
C ASP A 1215 -53.52 19.25 -10.44
N ASP A 1216 -53.47 19.64 -11.72
CA ASP A 1216 -53.31 18.74 -12.87
C ASP A 1216 -51.97 17.97 -12.82
N PHE A 1217 -50.88 18.63 -12.42
CA PHE A 1217 -49.59 17.97 -12.20
C PHE A 1217 -49.65 16.99 -11.02
N MET A 1218 -50.29 17.38 -9.92
CA MET A 1218 -50.43 16.56 -8.71
C MET A 1218 -51.28 15.32 -8.95
N ASP A 1219 -52.40 15.47 -9.64
CA ASP A 1219 -53.28 14.36 -10.05
C ASP A 1219 -52.55 13.39 -10.98
N TRP A 1220 -51.65 13.89 -11.82
CA TRP A 1220 -50.86 13.07 -12.71
C TRP A 1220 -49.75 12.26 -12.00
N VAL A 1221 -49.09 12.84 -10.99
CA VAL A 1221 -47.95 12.20 -10.29
C VAL A 1221 -48.36 11.36 -9.07
N THR A 1222 -49.52 11.62 -8.47
CA THR A 1222 -50.05 10.86 -7.31
C THR A 1222 -50.16 9.34 -7.59
N PRO A 1223 -50.67 8.87 -8.75
CA PRO A 1223 -50.71 7.45 -9.10
C PRO A 1223 -49.34 6.78 -9.20
N LEU A 1224 -48.26 7.55 -9.36
CA LEU A 1224 -46.88 7.06 -9.44
C LEU A 1224 -46.23 6.91 -8.05
N GLY A 1225 -47.02 7.01 -6.98
CA GLY A 1225 -46.58 6.84 -5.60
C GLY A 1225 -46.17 8.15 -4.91
N PHE A 1226 -46.59 9.29 -5.45
CA PHE A 1226 -46.35 10.58 -4.83
C PHE A 1226 -47.41 10.90 -3.78
N ILE A 1227 -46.98 11.23 -2.56
CA ILE A 1227 -47.86 11.78 -1.53
C ILE A 1227 -47.11 12.96 -0.87
N PRO A 1228 -47.61 14.20 -0.99
CA PRO A 1228 -46.99 15.36 -0.35
C PRO A 1228 -46.86 15.18 1.15
N SER A 1229 -45.75 15.63 1.71
CA SER A 1229 -45.38 15.44 3.12
C SER A 1229 -46.49 15.83 4.10
N LYS A 1230 -47.24 16.90 3.80
CA LYS A 1230 -48.38 17.36 4.62
C LYS A 1230 -49.66 16.54 4.43
N LEU A 1231 -49.90 15.92 3.28
CA LEU A 1231 -51.03 14.99 3.09
C LEU A 1231 -50.81 13.65 3.81
N ILE A 1232 -49.56 13.30 4.14
CA ILE A 1232 -49.22 12.16 5.02
C ILE A 1232 -49.50 12.48 6.49
N SER A 1233 -49.56 13.78 6.86
CA SER A 1233 -49.80 14.24 8.24
C SER A 1233 -51.28 14.48 8.60
N LYS A 1234 -52.20 14.27 7.64
CA LYS A 1234 -53.65 14.19 7.86
C LYS A 1234 -54.10 12.75 7.62
#